data_AF-A0A2N6IED5-F1
#
_entry.id   AF-A0A2N6IED5-F1
#
_cell.length_a   1.000
_cell.length_b   1.000
_cell.length_c   1.000
_cell.angle_alpha   90.00
_cell.angle_beta   90.00
_cell.angle_gamma   90.00
#
_symmetry.space_group_name_H-M   'P 1'
#
loop_
_entity.id
_entity.type
_entity.pdbx_description
1 polymer ?
#
loop_
_entity_poly.entity_id
_entity_poly.type
_entity_poly.pdbx_seq_one_letter_code
_entity_poly.pdbx_strand_id
1 'polypeptide(L)'
;MAAYDLAPPDIVADGQRHRFDAPDDKKGKKSAWYILHSDGVPAGAFGNWKTDLSEKWCGKSDQVLSQAERMEYRARIDKAKQEAEFVRLQLEAEAAAVCAKMLTSARDATDDNPYCVRKGIKPYGLKEFKDKRTLIVPIRDAAGTVTSAQFIYEDGTKRLKSHGKVKGCYYSFGGKPVDTLLICEGFATGASLYAVTGYPVAVAFNAGNLEPVARVLRDKLPGIRIIVCADDDRFKDGGNTGLICATAAAAAVGGWLAVPAFQSDEGQPTDFNDLHTREGGQVVMTVISAATPQGKAGTAPALLVSPAGPAMSLTTDRSMIPEADTRTVKIRCASDIKPQPITWLWPGWVPAGKLTILAGAAGTGKTTLALGLAAVLTAGGTWPDGSACRRKGNVLIWSSEDVADDTLVPRLIASGADLSRCHFIEGITENGESVPFDPAQDIPELHRAVAAIGGVSLLLIDPIVSAVAGDMHRANDVRRSLQAVVDFAEAHQCAVIGITHFAKGGAGKAPQDRVIGSQAFGALARMVLVTAKEEDGARRVLARAKSNIAPDDGGVSYSLGMKTIEGGIEATHAVWEGVIEGTAREILGEVEHDENAEDASSGGLERMLIDLLTDHGGKMPAKIVKAEVSDAGYSWTAANNAKSKIGIESAKEPGSKTGGWNWYLPGTRIQKPLQQSEESAHISTDSSDSSGFLSTVSTIEVTI
;
A
#
# COMPACT_ATOMS: atom_id res chain seq x y z
N MET A 1 31.14 2.35 -15.60
CA MET A 1 31.46 3.79 -15.42
C MET A 1 32.45 4.28 -16.47
N ALA A 2 33.71 3.83 -16.49
CA ALA A 2 34.70 4.27 -17.50
C ALA A 2 34.26 4.07 -18.96
N ALA A 3 33.59 2.96 -19.28
CA ALA A 3 33.05 2.70 -20.62
C ALA A 3 31.93 3.68 -21.07
N TYR A 4 31.40 4.49 -20.16
CA TYR A 4 30.36 5.49 -20.42
C TYR A 4 30.88 6.92 -20.14
N ASP A 5 32.20 7.10 -20.07
CA ASP A 5 32.87 8.36 -19.72
C ASP A 5 32.43 8.97 -18.38
N LEU A 6 31.91 8.14 -17.47
CA LEU A 6 31.52 8.57 -16.13
C LEU A 6 32.70 8.35 -15.17
N ALA A 7 33.37 9.46 -14.80
CA ALA A 7 34.51 9.46 -13.90
C ALA A 7 34.24 10.38 -12.68
N PRO A 8 33.70 9.84 -11.57
CA PRO A 8 33.62 10.62 -10.34
C PRO A 8 35.04 10.96 -9.84
N PRO A 9 35.25 12.17 -9.27
CA PRO A 9 36.58 12.57 -8.78
C PRO A 9 37.06 11.69 -7.62
N ASP A 10 36.14 11.28 -6.75
CA ASP A 10 36.39 10.35 -5.64
C ASP A 10 35.27 9.29 -5.60
N ILE A 11 35.65 8.02 -5.37
CA ILE A 11 34.72 6.91 -5.18
C ILE A 11 34.61 6.58 -3.69
N VAL A 12 33.40 6.74 -3.13
CA VAL A 12 33.06 6.44 -1.74
C VAL A 12 32.12 5.24 -1.72
N ALA A 13 32.50 4.18 -1.00
CA ALA A 13 31.77 2.92 -0.97
C ALA A 13 30.94 2.77 0.32
N ASP A 14 30.11 3.77 0.63
CA ASP A 14 29.28 3.86 1.84
C ASP A 14 27.84 3.37 1.64
N GLY A 15 27.51 2.80 0.47
CA GLY A 15 26.17 2.37 0.11
C GLY A 15 25.18 3.53 -0.13
N GLN A 16 25.63 4.78 -0.14
CA GLN A 16 24.80 5.95 -0.40
C GLN A 16 24.91 6.40 -1.86
N ARG A 17 23.94 7.22 -2.30
CA ARG A 17 23.96 7.80 -3.65
C ARG A 17 24.83 9.05 -3.67
N HIS A 18 25.93 8.95 -4.40
CA HIS A 18 26.82 10.07 -4.70
C HIS A 18 26.52 10.65 -6.07
N ARG A 19 26.53 11.98 -6.18
CA ARG A 19 26.26 12.71 -7.44
C ARG A 19 27.44 13.57 -7.84
N PHE A 20 27.78 13.55 -9.13
CA PHE A 20 28.92 14.26 -9.70
C PHE A 20 28.59 14.77 -11.12
N ASP A 21 29.36 15.74 -11.59
CA ASP A 21 29.19 16.33 -12.92
C ASP A 21 29.58 15.32 -14.00
N ALA A 22 28.71 15.09 -14.98
CA ALA A 22 29.04 14.31 -16.19
C ALA A 22 30.00 15.11 -17.10
N PRO A 23 30.69 14.50 -18.07
CA PRO A 23 31.64 15.22 -18.95
C PRO A 23 31.02 16.39 -19.71
N ASP A 24 29.73 16.30 -20.04
CA ASP A 24 28.95 17.32 -20.75
C ASP A 24 28.20 18.29 -19.79
N ASP A 25 28.43 18.18 -18.48
CA ASP A 25 27.83 19.07 -17.50
C ASP A 25 28.54 20.43 -17.41
N LYS A 26 27.73 21.49 -17.35
CA LYS A 26 28.19 22.74 -16.75
C LYS A 26 28.47 22.47 -15.26
N LYS A 27 29.61 22.95 -14.76
CA LYS A 27 30.07 22.76 -13.37
C LYS A 27 28.92 22.93 -12.36
N GLY A 28 28.70 21.91 -11.53
CA GLY A 28 27.71 21.87 -10.46
C GLY A 28 26.33 21.32 -10.83
N LYS A 29 26.10 20.84 -12.06
CA LYS A 29 24.82 20.25 -12.48
C LYS A 29 24.57 18.85 -11.91
N LYS A 30 25.64 18.10 -11.64
CA LYS A 30 25.63 16.79 -10.99
C LYS A 30 24.63 15.79 -11.58
N SER A 31 24.60 15.66 -12.91
CA SER A 31 23.63 14.79 -13.61
C SER A 31 23.97 13.30 -13.51
N ALA A 32 25.23 12.97 -13.25
CA ALA A 32 25.68 11.60 -13.03
C ALA A 32 25.60 11.20 -11.55
N TRP A 33 25.41 9.90 -11.31
CA TRP A 33 25.30 9.33 -9.97
C TRP A 33 25.87 7.92 -9.89
N TYR A 34 26.29 7.51 -8.69
CA TYR A 34 26.59 6.11 -8.38
C TYR A 34 26.18 5.76 -6.94
N ILE A 35 26.00 4.48 -6.69
CA ILE A 35 25.87 3.85 -5.37
C ILE A 35 26.84 2.67 -5.38
N LEU A 36 27.68 2.56 -4.35
CA LEU A 36 28.63 1.46 -4.23
C LEU A 36 28.61 0.90 -2.80
N HIS A 37 28.34 -0.39 -2.69
CA HIS A 37 28.48 -1.18 -1.49
C HIS A 37 29.81 -1.93 -1.54
N SER A 38 30.62 -1.81 -0.49
CA SER A 38 31.91 -2.50 -0.38
C SER A 38 31.87 -3.68 0.59
N ASP A 39 30.78 -3.87 1.33
CA ASP A 39 30.61 -4.90 2.34
C ASP A 39 30.17 -6.24 1.74
N GLY A 40 30.98 -7.28 1.92
CA GLY A 40 30.71 -8.61 1.37
C GLY A 40 31.06 -8.72 -0.11
N VAL A 41 30.07 -8.94 -0.97
CA VAL A 41 30.25 -8.95 -2.44
C VAL A 41 30.02 -7.52 -2.93
N PRO A 42 31.05 -6.82 -3.45
CA PRO A 42 30.88 -5.45 -3.89
C PRO A 42 29.79 -5.34 -4.94
N ALA A 43 28.84 -4.44 -4.76
CA ALA A 43 27.74 -4.25 -5.68
C ALA A 43 27.33 -2.79 -5.74
N GLY A 44 26.74 -2.37 -6.84
CA GLY A 44 26.39 -0.99 -7.03
C GLY A 44 25.53 -0.74 -8.25
N ALA A 45 25.19 0.53 -8.43
CA ALA A 45 24.55 1.02 -9.64
C ALA A 45 25.12 2.39 -9.97
N PHE A 46 25.17 2.73 -11.24
CA PHE A 46 25.58 4.05 -11.70
C PHE A 46 24.73 4.49 -12.88
N GLY A 47 24.68 5.79 -13.12
CA GLY A 47 23.85 6.31 -14.20
C GLY A 47 24.04 7.80 -14.48
N ASN A 48 23.33 8.27 -15.49
CA ASN A 48 23.24 9.67 -15.89
C ASN A 48 21.80 10.00 -16.28
N TRP A 49 21.18 10.95 -15.57
CA TRP A 49 19.78 11.31 -15.79
C TRP A 49 19.53 12.08 -17.08
N LYS A 50 20.55 12.67 -17.71
CA LYS A 50 20.41 13.34 -19.01
C LYS A 50 20.25 12.34 -20.15
N THR A 51 20.96 11.22 -20.06
CA THR A 51 20.99 10.19 -21.10
C THR A 51 20.10 8.99 -20.76
N ASP A 52 19.38 9.07 -19.65
CA ASP A 52 18.59 7.98 -19.06
C ASP A 52 19.39 6.68 -18.81
N LEU A 53 20.72 6.81 -18.66
CA LEU A 53 21.60 5.68 -18.40
C LEU A 53 21.44 5.21 -16.95
N SER A 54 21.22 3.91 -16.75
CA SER A 54 21.13 3.28 -15.43
C SER A 54 21.62 1.83 -15.49
N GLU A 55 22.87 1.62 -15.08
CA GLU A 55 23.53 0.31 -15.09
C GLU A 55 23.72 -0.23 -13.68
N LYS A 56 23.62 -1.56 -13.54
CA LYS A 56 23.89 -2.27 -12.29
C LYS A 56 25.20 -3.03 -12.41
N TRP A 57 25.97 -3.11 -11.33
CA TRP A 57 27.24 -3.81 -11.29
C TRP A 57 27.35 -4.66 -10.02
N CYS A 58 27.94 -5.84 -10.16
CA CYS A 58 28.26 -6.74 -9.06
C CYS A 58 29.66 -7.32 -9.29
N GLY A 59 30.47 -7.41 -8.23
CA GLY A 59 31.84 -7.91 -8.24
C GLY A 59 31.95 -9.44 -8.34
N LYS A 60 30.85 -10.18 -8.19
CA LYS A 60 30.74 -11.62 -8.52
C LYS A 60 29.63 -11.83 -9.56
N SER A 61 29.86 -12.72 -10.52
CA SER A 61 28.80 -13.14 -11.43
C SER A 61 27.76 -13.98 -10.69
N ASP A 62 26.49 -13.87 -11.11
CA ASP A 62 25.35 -14.53 -10.46
C ASP A 62 25.51 -16.07 -10.38
N GLN A 63 26.34 -16.64 -11.27
CA GLN A 63 26.62 -18.07 -11.38
C GLN A 63 27.56 -18.63 -10.29
N VAL A 64 28.21 -17.79 -9.49
CA VAL A 64 29.24 -18.20 -8.51
C VAL A 64 28.80 -18.00 -7.05
N LEU A 65 27.62 -17.42 -6.81
CA LEU A 65 27.09 -17.21 -5.45
C LEU A 65 26.43 -18.49 -4.92
N SER A 66 26.84 -18.95 -3.75
CA SER A 66 26.16 -20.03 -3.04
C SER A 66 24.74 -19.63 -2.62
N GLN A 67 23.88 -20.61 -2.35
CA GLN A 67 22.49 -20.34 -1.93
C GLN A 67 22.41 -19.50 -0.64
N ALA A 68 23.34 -19.71 0.30
CA ALA A 68 23.45 -18.93 1.54
C ALA A 68 23.84 -17.47 1.27
N GLU A 69 24.86 -17.24 0.42
CA GLU A 69 25.28 -15.89 0.03
C GLU A 69 24.16 -15.12 -0.71
N ARG A 70 23.35 -15.81 -1.53
CA ARG A 70 22.18 -15.21 -2.20
C ARG A 70 21.08 -14.79 -1.21
N MET A 71 20.81 -15.63 -0.20
CA MET A 71 19.83 -15.31 0.84
C MET A 71 20.28 -14.12 1.70
N GLU A 72 21.55 -14.08 2.10
CA GLU A 72 22.11 -12.95 2.83
C GLU A 72 22.09 -11.65 2.01
N TYR A 73 22.49 -11.72 0.74
CA TYR A 73 22.47 -10.58 -0.17
C TYR A 73 21.05 -10.02 -0.34
N ARG A 74 20.07 -10.90 -0.53
CA ARG A 74 18.65 -10.51 -0.64
C ARG A 74 18.14 -9.90 0.67
N ALA A 75 18.46 -10.51 1.82
CA ALA A 75 18.07 -9.99 3.13
C ALA A 75 18.67 -8.60 3.39
N ARG A 76 19.93 -8.34 2.99
CA ARG A 76 20.57 -7.03 3.11
C ARG A 76 19.92 -5.98 2.21
N ILE A 77 19.61 -6.34 0.96
CA ILE A 77 18.87 -5.46 0.04
C ILE A 77 17.50 -5.11 0.61
N ASP A 78 16.78 -6.10 1.15
CA ASP A 78 15.45 -5.89 1.69
C ASP A 78 15.50 -5.03 2.95
N LYS A 79 16.47 -5.25 3.85
CA LYS A 79 16.73 -4.38 5.01
C LYS A 79 17.07 -2.95 4.61
N ALA A 80 18.02 -2.76 3.69
CA ALA A 80 18.41 -1.43 3.21
C ALA A 80 17.25 -0.69 2.52
N LYS A 81 16.40 -1.41 1.78
CA LYS A 81 15.17 -0.85 1.19
C LYS A 81 14.18 -0.41 2.26
N GLN A 82 13.96 -1.23 3.30
CA GLN A 82 13.07 -0.91 4.41
C GLN A 82 13.57 0.31 5.19
N GLU A 83 14.86 0.38 5.50
CA GLU A 83 15.49 1.52 6.18
C GLU A 83 15.40 2.79 5.34
N ALA A 84 15.71 2.72 4.04
CA ALA A 84 15.59 3.86 3.13
C ALA A 84 14.14 4.33 2.97
N GLU A 85 13.17 3.41 2.92
CA GLU A 85 11.75 3.75 2.87
C GLU A 85 11.30 4.43 4.17
N PHE A 86 11.72 3.92 5.32
CA PHE A 86 11.42 4.50 6.63
C PHE A 86 11.96 5.94 6.73
N VAL A 87 13.24 6.16 6.40
CA VAL A 87 13.86 7.49 6.39
C VAL A 87 13.13 8.43 5.42
N ARG A 88 12.77 7.95 4.22
CA ARG A 88 11.99 8.74 3.25
C ARG A 88 10.65 9.17 3.83
N LEU A 89 9.90 8.26 4.45
CA LEU A 89 8.59 8.55 5.04
C LEU A 89 8.70 9.56 6.19
N GLN A 90 9.74 9.46 7.03
CA GLN A 90 10.00 10.44 8.08
C GLN A 90 10.27 11.84 7.50
N LEU A 91 11.18 11.96 6.53
CA LEU A 91 11.50 13.23 5.88
C LEU A 91 10.29 13.84 5.14
N GLU A 92 9.46 13.00 4.51
CA GLU A 92 8.20 13.42 3.88
C GLU A 92 7.20 13.96 4.91
N ALA A 93 7.06 13.31 6.06
CA ALA A 93 6.18 13.75 7.14
C ALA A 93 6.65 15.08 7.75
N GLU A 94 7.95 15.25 7.97
CA GLU A 94 8.54 16.51 8.43
C GLU A 94 8.34 17.64 7.42
N ALA A 95 8.59 17.38 6.14
CA ALA A 95 8.36 18.36 5.08
C ALA A 95 6.89 18.78 4.99
N ALA A 96 5.96 17.83 5.11
CA ALA A 96 4.52 18.10 5.14
C ALA A 96 4.13 18.98 6.33
N ALA A 97 4.64 18.70 7.53
CA ALA A 97 4.38 19.49 8.73
C ALA A 97 4.90 20.94 8.59
N VAL A 98 6.10 21.11 8.03
CA VAL A 98 6.66 22.43 7.73
C VAL A 98 5.79 23.19 6.73
N CYS A 99 5.38 22.54 5.64
CA CYS A 99 4.51 23.13 4.62
C CYS A 99 3.14 23.54 5.20
N ALA A 100 2.51 22.68 6.00
CA ALA A 100 1.24 22.97 6.65
C ALA A 100 1.34 24.21 7.56
N LYS A 101 2.37 24.27 8.42
CA LYS A 101 2.62 25.42 9.30
C LYS A 101 2.85 26.71 8.51
N MET A 102 3.67 26.63 7.46
CA MET A 102 3.95 27.76 6.58
C MET A 102 2.68 28.30 5.93
N LEU A 103 1.86 27.44 5.32
CA LEU A 103 0.63 27.81 4.63
C LEU A 103 -0.41 28.43 5.58
N THR A 104 -0.52 27.94 6.82
CA THR A 104 -1.41 28.52 7.84
C THR A 104 -0.99 29.95 8.21
N SER A 105 0.31 30.24 8.21
CA SER A 105 0.84 31.58 8.53
C SER A 105 0.95 32.53 7.33
N ALA A 106 0.76 32.00 6.11
CA ALA A 106 0.91 32.74 4.87
C ALA A 106 -0.37 33.53 4.53
N ARG A 107 -0.20 34.64 3.82
CA ARG A 107 -1.33 35.46 3.35
C ARG A 107 -1.89 34.88 2.06
N ASP A 108 -3.14 35.18 1.76
CA ASP A 108 -3.68 34.91 0.42
C ASP A 108 -3.00 35.81 -0.60
N ALA A 109 -2.57 35.21 -1.71
CA ALA A 109 -1.98 35.97 -2.81
C ALA A 109 -3.06 36.79 -3.50
N THR A 110 -2.70 38.01 -3.89
CA THR A 110 -3.56 38.96 -4.58
C THR A 110 -3.20 39.09 -6.06
N ASP A 111 -4.12 39.66 -6.86
CA ASP A 111 -3.97 39.79 -8.31
C ASP A 111 -2.77 40.68 -8.72
N ASP A 112 -2.26 41.53 -7.83
CA ASP A 112 -1.10 42.40 -8.03
C ASP A 112 0.25 41.70 -7.78
N ASN A 113 0.26 40.41 -7.46
CA ASN A 113 1.51 39.66 -7.34
C ASN A 113 2.32 39.75 -8.66
N PRO A 114 3.63 40.09 -8.63
CA PRO A 114 4.41 40.32 -9.84
C PRO A 114 4.43 39.16 -10.84
N TYR A 115 4.42 37.92 -10.35
CA TYR A 115 4.34 36.74 -11.22
C TYR A 115 2.99 36.65 -11.93
N CYS A 116 1.89 36.84 -11.20
CA CYS A 116 0.53 36.83 -11.72
C CYS A 116 0.33 37.91 -12.79
N VAL A 117 0.76 39.15 -12.51
CA VAL A 117 0.70 40.27 -13.46
C VAL A 117 1.49 39.97 -14.72
N ARG A 118 2.75 39.51 -14.57
CA ARG A 118 3.61 39.19 -15.72
C ARG A 118 3.06 38.04 -16.57
N LYS A 119 2.41 37.05 -15.95
CA LYS A 119 1.82 35.91 -16.67
C LYS A 119 0.38 36.18 -17.15
N GLY A 120 -0.25 37.29 -16.76
CA GLY A 120 -1.63 37.60 -17.12
C GLY A 120 -2.66 36.68 -16.47
N ILE A 121 -2.38 36.18 -15.26
CA ILE A 121 -3.19 35.19 -14.56
C ILE A 121 -3.61 35.66 -13.17
N LYS A 122 -4.62 35.00 -12.59
CA LYS A 122 -5.02 35.18 -11.19
C LYS A 122 -4.43 34.09 -10.28
N PRO A 123 -4.27 34.36 -8.98
CA PRO A 123 -3.66 33.43 -8.04
C PRO A 123 -4.60 32.30 -7.59
N TYR A 124 -5.91 32.33 -7.84
CA TYR A 124 -6.84 31.22 -7.59
C TYR A 124 -6.67 30.44 -6.26
N GLY A 125 -6.49 31.15 -5.14
CA GLY A 125 -6.35 30.53 -3.81
C GLY A 125 -4.93 30.10 -3.45
N LEU A 126 -3.93 30.56 -4.20
CA LEU A 126 -2.53 30.50 -3.81
C LEU A 126 -2.27 31.38 -2.58
N LYS A 127 -1.23 31.01 -1.82
CA LYS A 127 -0.71 31.83 -0.73
C LYS A 127 0.50 32.62 -1.21
N GLU A 128 0.83 33.69 -0.51
CA GLU A 128 2.04 34.48 -0.72
C GLU A 128 2.94 34.46 0.52
N PHE A 129 4.25 34.47 0.29
CA PHE A 129 5.22 34.65 1.34
C PHE A 129 5.21 36.11 1.83
N LYS A 130 5.83 36.38 2.99
CA LYS A 130 5.80 37.71 3.61
C LYS A 130 6.40 38.84 2.75
N ASP A 131 7.21 38.48 1.76
CA ASP A 131 7.82 39.40 0.79
C ASP A 131 6.84 39.95 -0.25
N LYS A 132 5.61 39.39 -0.33
CA LYS A 132 4.58 39.67 -1.35
C LYS A 132 5.02 39.41 -2.80
N ARG A 133 6.14 38.74 -2.99
CA ARG A 133 6.76 38.47 -4.30
C ARG A 133 6.78 36.98 -4.62
N THR A 134 6.91 36.15 -3.59
CA THR A 134 6.98 34.69 -3.75
C THR A 134 5.61 34.06 -3.53
N LEU A 135 5.09 33.40 -4.56
CA LEU A 135 3.88 32.59 -4.45
C LEU A 135 4.20 31.20 -3.88
N ILE A 136 3.25 30.67 -3.12
CA ILE A 136 3.29 29.36 -2.50
C ILE A 136 2.10 28.55 -3.01
N VAL A 137 2.39 27.53 -3.80
CA VAL A 137 1.42 26.56 -4.30
C VAL A 137 1.40 25.33 -3.39
N PRO A 138 0.31 25.10 -2.64
CA PRO A 138 0.21 23.93 -1.78
C PRO A 138 0.06 22.67 -2.63
N ILE A 139 0.81 21.62 -2.31
CA ILE A 139 0.72 20.31 -2.94
C ILE A 139 -0.04 19.39 -1.99
N ARG A 140 -1.13 18.79 -2.46
CA ARG A 140 -2.03 17.98 -1.65
C ARG A 140 -2.18 16.57 -2.20
N ASP A 141 -2.36 15.62 -1.29
CA ASP A 141 -2.76 14.27 -1.67
C ASP A 141 -4.26 14.18 -2.02
N ALA A 142 -4.70 12.97 -2.37
CA ALA A 142 -6.09 12.68 -2.70
C ALA A 142 -7.07 12.97 -1.54
N ALA A 143 -6.61 12.93 -0.29
CA ALA A 143 -7.41 13.27 0.89
C ALA A 143 -7.49 14.79 1.14
N GLY A 144 -6.71 15.59 0.42
CA GLY A 144 -6.63 17.04 0.59
C GLY A 144 -5.59 17.48 1.63
N THR A 145 -4.82 16.54 2.19
CA THR A 145 -3.76 16.82 3.16
C THR A 145 -2.57 17.47 2.44
N VAL A 146 -1.99 18.52 3.02
CA VAL A 146 -0.78 19.14 2.48
C VAL A 146 0.40 18.20 2.66
N THR A 147 1.05 17.83 1.57
CA THR A 147 2.22 16.94 1.56
C THR A 147 3.52 17.67 1.18
N SER A 148 3.41 18.79 0.46
CA SER A 148 4.54 19.59 -0.01
C SER A 148 4.08 20.99 -0.45
N ALA A 149 4.99 21.79 -0.98
CA ALA A 149 4.70 23.07 -1.61
C ALA A 149 5.63 23.32 -2.81
N GLN A 150 5.14 24.03 -3.82
CA GLN A 150 5.96 24.67 -4.85
C GLN A 150 6.04 26.17 -4.58
N PHE A 151 7.23 26.73 -4.64
CA PHE A 151 7.50 28.15 -4.57
C PHE A 151 7.69 28.69 -5.98
N ILE A 152 7.02 29.79 -6.31
CA ILE A 152 7.20 30.52 -7.57
C ILE A 152 7.73 31.91 -7.21
N TYR A 153 8.96 32.19 -7.61
CA TYR A 153 9.60 33.48 -7.38
C TYR A 153 9.20 34.49 -8.46
N GLU A 154 9.46 35.76 -8.19
CA GLU A 154 9.12 36.89 -9.08
C GLU A 154 9.69 36.73 -10.50
N ASP A 155 10.92 36.22 -10.62
CA ASP A 155 11.58 35.93 -11.90
C ASP A 155 10.96 34.75 -12.66
N GLY A 156 10.07 33.98 -12.02
CA GLY A 156 9.38 32.82 -12.57
C GLY A 156 10.08 31.50 -12.29
N THR A 157 11.21 31.53 -11.58
CA THR A 157 11.88 30.33 -11.08
C THR A 157 10.93 29.57 -10.17
N LYS A 158 10.80 28.27 -10.38
CA LYS A 158 9.95 27.38 -9.57
C LYS A 158 10.82 26.42 -8.77
N ARG A 159 10.53 26.23 -7.48
CA ARG A 159 11.23 25.27 -6.62
C ARG A 159 10.26 24.46 -5.77
N LEU A 160 10.48 23.15 -5.69
CA LEU A 160 9.71 22.28 -4.80
C LEU A 160 10.35 22.23 -3.41
N LYS A 161 9.54 22.04 -2.37
CA LYS A 161 10.04 21.80 -1.02
C LYS A 161 10.85 20.49 -1.01
N SER A 162 12.11 20.57 -0.57
CA SER A 162 12.97 19.40 -0.38
C SER A 162 12.32 18.38 0.55
N HIS A 163 12.42 17.11 0.15
CA HIS A 163 11.83 15.95 0.80
C HIS A 163 10.30 15.93 0.85
N GLY A 164 9.60 16.89 0.23
CA GLY A 164 8.14 16.86 0.16
C GLY A 164 7.64 15.81 -0.84
N LYS A 165 6.55 15.12 -0.50
CA LYS A 165 5.90 14.16 -1.39
C LYS A 165 5.12 14.89 -2.49
N VAL A 166 5.53 14.68 -3.74
CA VAL A 166 4.91 15.29 -4.94
C VAL A 166 4.24 14.25 -5.85
N LYS A 167 4.79 13.04 -5.96
CA LYS A 167 4.24 12.00 -6.84
C LYS A 167 2.79 11.67 -6.49
N GLY A 168 1.89 11.79 -7.46
CA GLY A 168 0.44 11.59 -7.31
C GLY A 168 -0.28 12.70 -6.52
N CYS A 169 0.42 13.73 -6.09
CA CYS A 169 -0.13 14.88 -5.37
C CYS A 169 -0.27 16.07 -6.34
N TYR A 170 -1.27 16.91 -6.10
CA TYR A 170 -1.68 17.97 -7.03
C TYR A 170 -2.14 19.23 -6.29
N TYR A 171 -2.24 20.33 -7.02
CA TYR A 171 -3.01 21.50 -6.60
C TYR A 171 -4.26 21.61 -7.45
N SER A 172 -5.43 21.86 -6.84
CA SER A 172 -6.68 22.00 -7.59
C SER A 172 -7.44 23.26 -7.20
N PHE A 173 -8.09 23.87 -8.17
CA PHE A 173 -8.94 25.06 -8.01
C PHE A 173 -10.08 25.05 -9.04
N GLY A 174 -11.02 25.97 -8.91
CA GLY A 174 -12.25 26.03 -9.73
C GLY A 174 -13.44 25.24 -9.16
N GLY A 175 -13.32 24.70 -7.95
CA GLY A 175 -14.40 23.98 -7.27
C GLY A 175 -14.43 22.48 -7.58
N LYS A 176 -15.53 21.81 -7.20
CA LYS A 176 -15.71 20.37 -7.42
C LYS A 176 -16.10 20.12 -8.89
N PRO A 177 -15.36 19.26 -9.64
CA PRO A 177 -15.74 18.87 -10.99
C PRO A 177 -17.13 18.23 -11.02
N VAL A 178 -17.97 18.70 -11.94
CA VAL A 178 -19.32 18.15 -12.18
C VAL A 178 -19.29 17.15 -13.34
N ASP A 179 -18.69 17.54 -14.45
CA ASP A 179 -18.63 16.76 -15.69
C ASP A 179 -17.21 16.70 -16.28
N THR A 180 -16.45 17.79 -16.19
CA THR A 180 -15.13 17.93 -16.81
C THR A 180 -14.08 18.41 -15.79
N LEU A 181 -12.87 17.84 -15.89
CA LEU A 181 -11.68 18.22 -15.14
C LEU A 181 -10.49 18.34 -16.09
N LEU A 182 -9.78 19.46 -16.03
CA LEU A 182 -8.54 19.66 -16.77
C LEU A 182 -7.33 19.32 -15.90
N ILE A 183 -6.34 18.63 -16.46
CA ILE A 183 -5.06 18.36 -15.81
C ILE A 183 -3.95 19.01 -16.64
N CYS A 184 -3.08 19.80 -16.01
CA CYS A 184 -1.96 20.45 -16.69
C CYS A 184 -0.68 20.37 -15.85
N GLU A 185 0.48 20.63 -16.47
CA GLU A 185 1.76 20.62 -15.79
C GLU A 185 1.94 21.85 -14.88
N GLY A 186 1.81 23.05 -15.44
CA GLY A 186 2.10 24.31 -14.75
C GLY A 186 0.88 25.02 -14.16
N PHE A 187 1.10 25.79 -13.08
CA PHE A 187 0.06 26.64 -12.49
C PHE A 187 -0.46 27.71 -13.47
N ALA A 188 0.43 28.41 -14.18
CA ALA A 188 0.03 29.45 -15.15
C ALA A 188 -0.84 28.88 -16.29
N THR A 189 -0.45 27.73 -16.84
CA THR A 189 -1.23 26.95 -17.80
C THR A 189 -2.63 26.68 -17.25
N GLY A 190 -2.72 26.15 -16.03
CA GLY A 190 -3.99 25.87 -15.38
C GLY A 190 -4.84 27.12 -15.13
N ALA A 191 -4.22 28.20 -14.70
CA ALA A 191 -4.88 29.46 -14.39
C ALA A 191 -5.52 30.08 -15.66
N SER A 192 -4.82 30.01 -16.79
CA SER A 192 -5.34 30.42 -18.10
C SER A 192 -6.46 29.50 -18.58
N LEU A 193 -6.32 28.17 -18.43
CA LEU A 193 -7.36 27.21 -18.78
C LEU A 193 -8.66 27.47 -17.99
N TYR A 194 -8.58 27.69 -16.68
CA TYR A 194 -9.75 28.00 -15.86
C TYR A 194 -10.36 29.36 -16.20
N ALA A 195 -9.53 30.40 -16.42
CA ALA A 195 -10.00 31.73 -16.79
C ALA A 195 -10.86 31.71 -18.07
N VAL A 196 -10.49 30.87 -19.03
CA VAL A 196 -11.17 30.76 -20.33
C VAL A 196 -12.35 29.81 -20.29
N THR A 197 -12.18 28.63 -19.70
CA THR A 197 -13.16 27.53 -19.83
C THR A 197 -14.14 27.45 -18.66
N GLY A 198 -13.76 27.96 -17.48
CA GLY A 198 -14.49 27.74 -16.23
C GLY A 198 -14.41 26.32 -15.68
N TYR A 199 -13.77 25.37 -16.37
CA TYR A 199 -13.65 23.99 -15.88
C TYR A 199 -12.63 23.88 -14.75
N PRO A 200 -12.93 23.15 -13.66
CA PRO A 200 -11.96 22.91 -12.59
C PRO A 200 -10.65 22.32 -13.12
N VAL A 201 -9.55 22.68 -12.47
CA VAL A 201 -8.19 22.36 -12.91
C VAL A 201 -7.42 21.66 -11.80
N ALA A 202 -6.61 20.67 -12.17
CA ALA A 202 -5.55 20.09 -11.34
C ALA A 202 -4.17 20.30 -11.98
N VAL A 203 -3.23 20.80 -11.17
CA VAL A 203 -1.84 21.08 -11.55
C VAL A 203 -0.94 19.95 -11.04
N ALA A 204 -0.18 19.33 -11.95
CA ALA A 204 0.68 18.19 -11.68
C ALA A 204 2.15 18.56 -11.38
N PHE A 205 2.56 19.80 -11.61
CA PHE A 205 3.87 20.40 -11.32
C PHE A 205 5.05 19.98 -12.21
N ASN A 206 5.01 18.81 -12.83
CA ASN A 206 5.98 18.36 -13.83
C ASN A 206 5.39 17.25 -14.71
N ALA A 207 5.94 17.08 -15.91
CA ALA A 207 5.52 16.07 -16.89
C ALA A 207 5.45 14.65 -16.30
N GLY A 208 6.48 14.23 -15.55
CA GLY A 208 6.55 12.89 -14.93
C GLY A 208 5.49 12.62 -13.84
N ASN A 209 4.77 13.65 -13.40
CA ASN A 209 3.70 13.53 -12.41
C ASN A 209 2.28 13.60 -13.03
N LEU A 210 2.16 13.88 -14.33
CA LEU A 210 0.86 13.93 -15.03
C LEU A 210 0.10 12.61 -14.91
N GLU A 211 0.75 11.48 -15.21
CA GLU A 211 0.11 10.16 -15.13
C GLU A 211 -0.27 9.78 -13.68
N PRO A 212 0.64 9.86 -12.69
CA PRO A 212 0.27 9.61 -11.29
C PRO A 212 -0.92 10.44 -10.82
N VAL A 213 -0.96 11.74 -11.15
CA VAL A 213 -2.06 12.63 -10.78
C VAL A 213 -3.34 12.27 -11.52
N ALA A 214 -3.27 11.98 -12.82
CA ALA A 214 -4.43 11.56 -13.61
C ALA A 214 -5.06 10.28 -13.04
N ARG A 215 -4.25 9.28 -12.68
CA ARG A 215 -4.74 8.03 -12.07
C ARG A 215 -5.41 8.29 -10.72
N VAL A 216 -4.77 9.06 -9.84
CA VAL A 216 -5.34 9.43 -8.54
C VAL A 216 -6.68 10.16 -8.69
N LEU A 217 -6.78 11.08 -9.64
CA LEU A 217 -8.00 11.84 -9.90
C LEU A 217 -9.09 11.00 -10.57
N ARG A 218 -8.72 10.07 -11.46
CA ARG A 218 -9.65 9.10 -12.04
C ARG A 218 -10.27 8.19 -10.98
N ASP A 219 -9.46 7.70 -10.03
CA ASP A 219 -9.92 6.87 -8.92
C ASP A 219 -10.84 7.66 -7.98
N LYS A 220 -10.51 8.93 -7.70
CA LYS A 220 -11.30 9.82 -6.83
C LYS A 220 -12.59 10.33 -7.49
N LEU A 221 -12.60 10.48 -8.81
CA LEU A 221 -13.69 11.09 -9.60
C LEU A 221 -14.08 10.14 -10.75
N PRO A 222 -14.69 8.98 -10.43
CA PRO A 222 -15.15 8.05 -11.45
C PRO A 222 -16.21 8.73 -12.33
N GLY A 223 -16.08 8.58 -13.65
CA GLY A 223 -17.05 9.12 -14.61
C GLY A 223 -16.91 10.62 -14.94
N ILE A 224 -15.92 11.34 -14.41
CA ILE A 224 -15.62 12.70 -14.89
C ILE A 224 -14.81 12.65 -16.20
N ARG A 225 -15.10 13.52 -17.16
CA ARG A 225 -14.26 13.70 -18.36
C ARG A 225 -12.95 14.35 -17.96
N ILE A 226 -11.84 13.61 -18.09
CA ILE A 226 -10.49 14.11 -17.76
C ILE A 226 -9.78 14.50 -19.05
N ILE A 227 -9.50 15.79 -19.22
CA ILE A 227 -8.72 16.31 -20.34
C ILE A 227 -7.33 16.65 -19.82
N VAL A 228 -6.29 15.97 -20.32
CA VAL A 228 -4.90 16.28 -20.04
C VAL A 228 -4.42 17.30 -21.06
N CYS A 229 -4.03 18.46 -20.59
CA CYS A 229 -3.51 19.57 -21.39
C CYS A 229 -1.98 19.49 -21.40
N ALA A 230 -1.43 19.22 -22.58
CA ALA A 230 0.00 19.07 -22.79
C ALA A 230 0.73 20.43 -22.85
N ASP A 231 1.98 20.45 -22.42
CA ASP A 231 2.96 21.47 -22.81
C ASP A 231 3.69 20.94 -24.06
N ASP A 232 3.77 21.76 -25.12
CA ASP A 232 4.46 21.45 -26.37
C ASP A 232 5.92 21.92 -26.31
N ASP A 233 6.76 21.05 -25.77
CA ASP A 233 8.19 21.31 -25.50
C ASP A 233 9.10 21.13 -26.73
N ARG A 234 8.55 21.25 -27.95
CA ARG A 234 9.26 20.97 -29.22
C ARG A 234 10.57 21.72 -29.47
N PHE A 235 10.83 22.81 -28.73
CA PHE A 235 12.06 23.61 -28.84
C PHE A 235 13.20 23.12 -27.95
N LYS A 236 13.00 22.10 -27.10
CA LYS A 236 14.04 21.55 -26.22
C LYS A 236 14.81 20.40 -26.90
N ASP A 237 16.12 20.34 -26.70
CA ASP A 237 17.03 19.32 -27.28
C ASP A 237 16.73 17.87 -26.83
N GLY A 238 15.83 17.66 -25.86
CA GLY A 238 15.45 16.36 -25.29
C GLY A 238 14.13 15.77 -25.80
N GLY A 239 13.57 16.31 -26.88
CA GLY A 239 12.27 15.89 -27.41
C GLY A 239 11.07 16.40 -26.59
N ASN A 240 9.86 16.11 -27.08
CA ASN A 240 8.62 16.68 -26.54
C ASN A 240 8.11 15.92 -25.31
N THR A 241 8.86 16.00 -24.21
CA THR A 241 8.58 15.27 -22.96
C THR A 241 7.19 15.61 -22.40
N GLY A 242 6.80 16.89 -22.44
CA GLY A 242 5.47 17.33 -22.02
C GLY A 242 4.34 16.62 -22.77
N LEU A 243 4.40 16.60 -24.10
CA LEU A 243 3.43 15.89 -24.94
C LEU A 243 3.45 14.37 -24.73
N ILE A 244 4.63 13.75 -24.64
CA ILE A 244 4.77 12.30 -24.42
C ILE A 244 4.11 11.90 -23.10
N CYS A 245 4.44 12.59 -22.01
CA CYS A 245 3.87 12.32 -20.69
C CYS A 245 2.38 12.63 -20.62
N ALA A 246 1.91 13.71 -21.25
CA ALA A 246 0.49 14.04 -21.30
C ALA A 246 -0.33 12.99 -22.08
N THR A 247 0.22 12.50 -23.20
CA THR A 247 -0.39 11.43 -24.00
C THR A 247 -0.49 10.14 -23.20
N ALA A 248 0.60 9.73 -22.55
CA ALA A 248 0.64 8.56 -21.68
C ALA A 248 -0.35 8.69 -20.50
N ALA A 249 -0.41 9.87 -19.87
CA ALA A 249 -1.32 10.16 -18.77
C ALA A 249 -2.80 10.10 -19.20
N ALA A 250 -3.15 10.65 -20.37
CA ALA A 250 -4.50 10.56 -20.91
C ALA A 250 -4.86 9.10 -21.23
N ALA A 251 -4.00 8.36 -21.93
CA ALA A 251 -4.23 6.96 -22.25
C ALA A 251 -4.39 6.07 -20.99
N ALA A 252 -3.58 6.34 -19.97
CA ALA A 252 -3.59 5.63 -18.70
C ALA A 252 -4.94 5.65 -17.95
N VAL A 253 -5.79 6.64 -18.24
CA VAL A 253 -7.08 6.87 -17.55
C VAL A 253 -8.29 6.91 -18.49
N GLY A 254 -8.12 6.50 -19.75
CA GLY A 254 -9.15 6.65 -20.79
C GLY A 254 -9.60 8.11 -20.93
N GLY A 255 -8.65 9.03 -20.84
CA GLY A 255 -8.85 10.48 -20.89
C GLY A 255 -8.74 11.04 -22.30
N TRP A 256 -8.75 12.38 -22.38
CA TRP A 256 -8.59 13.14 -23.61
C TRP A 256 -7.29 13.92 -23.56
N LEU A 257 -6.70 14.19 -24.70
CA LEU A 257 -5.50 14.99 -24.86
C LEU A 257 -5.84 16.28 -25.59
N ALA A 258 -5.44 17.41 -25.01
CA ALA A 258 -5.45 18.71 -25.65
C ALA A 258 -4.01 19.19 -25.81
N VAL A 259 -3.63 19.58 -27.02
CA VAL A 259 -2.28 20.07 -27.36
C VAL A 259 -2.41 21.48 -27.90
N PRO A 260 -1.67 22.47 -27.35
CA PRO A 260 -1.74 23.83 -27.85
C PRO A 260 -1.20 23.89 -29.29
N ALA A 261 -1.93 24.55 -30.18
CA ALA A 261 -1.51 24.79 -31.56
C ALA A 261 -1.35 26.29 -31.77
N PHE A 262 -0.20 26.70 -32.30
CA PHE A 262 0.16 28.10 -32.47
C PHE A 262 0.23 28.48 -33.95
N GLN A 263 -0.18 29.70 -34.27
CA GLN A 263 -0.08 30.26 -35.64
C GLN A 263 1.35 30.60 -36.04
N SER A 264 2.23 30.89 -35.06
CA SER A 264 3.62 31.26 -35.27
C SER A 264 4.51 30.73 -34.14
N ASP A 265 5.69 30.24 -34.51
CA ASP A 265 6.75 29.80 -33.57
C ASP A 265 7.60 30.96 -33.05
N GLU A 266 7.32 32.21 -33.46
CA GLU A 266 8.05 33.40 -33.00
C GLU A 266 8.00 33.49 -31.46
N GLY A 267 9.15 33.61 -30.78
CA GLY A 267 9.21 33.62 -29.32
C GLY A 267 8.93 32.27 -28.64
N GLN A 268 8.95 31.17 -29.40
CA GLN A 268 8.97 29.77 -28.92
C GLN A 268 7.86 29.43 -27.90
N PRO A 269 6.57 29.61 -28.25
CA PRO A 269 5.47 29.32 -27.34
C PRO A 269 5.30 27.82 -27.12
N THR A 270 5.00 27.41 -25.88
CA THR A 270 4.95 25.98 -25.52
C THR A 270 3.66 25.58 -24.82
N ASP A 271 3.03 26.46 -24.06
CA ASP A 271 1.91 26.09 -23.18
C ASP A 271 0.60 26.84 -23.49
N PHE A 272 -0.50 26.43 -22.85
CA PHE A 272 -1.80 27.09 -23.00
C PHE A 272 -1.83 28.54 -22.45
N ASN A 273 -0.89 28.92 -21.58
CA ASN A 273 -0.79 30.30 -21.13
C ASN A 273 -0.22 31.20 -22.24
N ASP A 274 0.78 30.71 -22.98
CA ASP A 274 1.29 31.38 -24.18
C ASP A 274 0.18 31.50 -25.22
N LEU A 275 -0.60 30.43 -25.43
CA LEU A 275 -1.70 30.42 -26.41
C LEU A 275 -2.78 31.44 -26.05
N HIS A 276 -3.16 31.49 -24.77
CA HIS A 276 -4.12 32.46 -24.26
C HIS A 276 -3.63 33.90 -24.45
N THR A 277 -2.36 34.16 -24.14
CA THR A 277 -1.78 35.51 -24.21
C THR A 277 -1.65 36.01 -25.65
N ARG A 278 -1.30 35.12 -26.59
CA ARG A 278 -0.99 35.47 -27.98
C ARG A 278 -2.21 35.47 -28.89
N GLU A 279 -3.08 34.48 -28.72
CA GLU A 279 -4.16 34.19 -29.68
C GLU A 279 -5.55 34.30 -29.03
N GLY A 280 -5.61 34.56 -27.73
CA GLY A 280 -6.84 34.83 -27.00
C GLY A 280 -7.60 33.59 -26.52
N GLY A 281 -8.56 33.81 -25.62
CA GLY A 281 -9.30 32.73 -24.97
C GLY A 281 -10.16 31.89 -25.93
N GLN A 282 -10.65 32.46 -27.03
CA GLN A 282 -11.48 31.72 -27.98
C GLN A 282 -10.71 30.58 -28.67
N VAL A 283 -9.41 30.80 -28.96
CA VAL A 283 -8.55 29.76 -29.56
C VAL A 283 -8.28 28.66 -28.54
N VAL A 284 -7.98 29.01 -27.29
CA VAL A 284 -7.85 28.04 -26.20
C VAL A 284 -9.11 27.18 -26.04
N MET A 285 -10.29 27.80 -26.01
CA MET A 285 -11.57 27.06 -25.89
C MET A 285 -11.81 26.12 -27.07
N THR A 286 -11.41 26.53 -28.28
CA THR A 286 -11.49 25.69 -29.49
C THR A 286 -10.61 24.45 -29.36
N VAL A 287 -9.37 24.62 -28.93
CA VAL A 287 -8.43 23.50 -28.72
C VAL A 287 -8.92 22.54 -27.63
N ILE A 288 -9.43 23.06 -26.51
CA ILE A 288 -9.99 22.23 -25.42
C ILE A 288 -11.23 21.47 -25.88
N SER A 289 -12.11 22.11 -26.66
CA SER A 289 -13.31 21.48 -27.20
C SER A 289 -12.97 20.37 -28.21
N ALA A 290 -11.87 20.54 -28.95
CA ALA A 290 -11.35 19.58 -29.92
C ALA A 290 -10.43 18.50 -29.32
N ALA A 291 -10.32 18.41 -27.99
CA ALA A 291 -9.47 17.42 -27.32
C ALA A 291 -9.80 15.98 -27.79
N THR A 292 -8.76 15.19 -28.07
CA THR A 292 -8.89 13.86 -28.69
C THR A 292 -8.84 12.75 -27.64
N PRO A 293 -9.72 11.73 -27.69
CA PRO A 293 -9.68 10.62 -26.75
C PRO A 293 -8.41 9.78 -26.94
N GLN A 294 -7.81 9.32 -25.84
CA GLN A 294 -6.62 8.48 -25.85
C GLN A 294 -6.96 7.09 -25.24
N GLY A 295 -6.72 6.02 -26.01
CA GLY A 295 -6.96 4.62 -25.60
C GLY A 295 -8.02 3.88 -26.44
N LYS A 296 -8.01 2.53 -26.41
CA LYS A 296 -9.03 1.68 -27.05
C LYS A 296 -10.41 1.96 -26.45
N ALA A 297 -11.43 2.13 -27.29
CA ALA A 297 -12.81 2.51 -26.97
C ALA A 297 -13.29 1.92 -25.62
N GLY A 298 -13.28 2.79 -24.61
CA GLY A 298 -13.06 2.41 -23.22
C GLY A 298 -13.56 3.47 -22.25
N THR A 299 -14.87 3.73 -22.25
CA THR A 299 -15.63 4.52 -21.25
C THR A 299 -15.35 6.02 -21.27
N ALA A 300 -16.05 6.72 -22.16
CA ALA A 300 -16.41 8.12 -21.97
C ALA A 300 -17.88 8.23 -21.55
N PRO A 301 -18.24 9.04 -20.54
CA PRO A 301 -19.63 9.33 -20.24
C PRO A 301 -20.13 10.46 -21.14
N ALA A 302 -21.31 10.26 -21.72
CA ALA A 302 -22.01 11.27 -22.50
C ALA A 302 -22.64 12.34 -21.59
N LEU A 303 -22.51 13.61 -22.01
CA LEU A 303 -23.06 14.81 -21.39
C LEU A 303 -24.60 14.76 -21.27
N LEU A 304 -25.11 15.25 -20.14
CA LEU A 304 -26.52 15.55 -19.89
C LEU A 304 -26.95 16.78 -20.70
N VAL A 305 -27.96 16.62 -21.56
CA VAL A 305 -28.75 17.73 -22.10
C VAL A 305 -30.17 17.59 -21.55
N SER A 306 -30.65 18.64 -20.86
CA SER A 306 -32.02 18.75 -20.36
C SER A 306 -33.04 18.95 -21.49
N PRO A 307 -34.31 18.51 -21.36
CA PRO A 307 -35.33 18.75 -22.37
C PRO A 307 -36.11 20.05 -22.09
N ALA A 308 -36.29 20.86 -23.13
CA ALA A 308 -37.46 21.71 -23.32
C ALA A 308 -37.99 21.43 -24.74
N GLY A 309 -39.22 20.94 -24.86
CA GLY A 309 -39.87 20.63 -26.14
C GLY A 309 -40.46 21.87 -26.85
N PRO A 310 -41.40 21.71 -27.82
CA PRO A 310 -41.86 20.50 -28.48
C PRO A 310 -41.82 20.56 -30.04
N ALA A 311 -41.90 19.36 -30.63
CA ALA A 311 -42.50 19.00 -31.92
C ALA A 311 -42.16 19.78 -33.20
N MET A 312 -41.57 19.07 -34.18
CA MET A 312 -42.21 18.91 -35.50
C MET A 312 -41.70 17.66 -36.23
N SER A 313 -42.67 16.93 -36.76
CA SER A 313 -42.58 15.76 -37.62
C SER A 313 -41.77 16.02 -38.89
N LEU A 314 -40.99 15.04 -39.34
CA LEU A 314 -41.00 14.57 -40.73
C LEU A 314 -40.38 13.17 -40.82
N THR A 315 -41.23 12.26 -41.25
CA THR A 315 -40.96 10.93 -41.78
C THR A 315 -39.80 10.90 -42.77
N THR A 316 -38.92 9.91 -42.65
CA THR A 316 -38.51 9.11 -43.81
C THR A 316 -37.95 7.77 -43.34
N ASP A 317 -38.59 6.74 -43.86
CA ASP A 317 -38.18 5.35 -43.90
C ASP A 317 -36.70 5.21 -44.32
N ARG A 318 -35.90 4.60 -43.45
CA ARG A 318 -34.63 3.96 -43.81
C ARG A 318 -34.55 2.59 -43.13
N SER A 319 -35.02 1.61 -43.88
CA SER A 319 -34.66 0.20 -43.75
C SER A 319 -33.16 0.00 -43.43
N MET A 320 -32.93 -0.71 -42.32
CA MET A 320 -31.85 -1.67 -42.07
C MET A 320 -30.42 -1.26 -42.48
N ILE A 321 -29.72 -0.66 -41.53
CA ILE A 321 -28.26 -0.80 -41.37
C ILE A 321 -28.06 -1.54 -40.04
N PRO A 322 -27.30 -2.64 -39.94
CA PRO A 322 -26.99 -3.24 -38.65
C PRO A 322 -26.11 -2.26 -37.88
N GLU A 323 -26.65 -1.65 -36.82
CA GLU A 323 -25.93 -0.72 -35.96
C GLU A 323 -24.73 -1.43 -35.32
N ALA A 324 -23.55 -1.02 -35.78
CA ALA A 324 -22.28 -1.36 -35.15
C ALA A 324 -22.20 -0.70 -33.77
N ASP A 325 -22.14 -1.54 -32.73
CA ASP A 325 -21.42 -1.37 -31.47
C ASP A 325 -21.31 0.07 -30.91
N THR A 326 -22.45 0.69 -30.57
CA THR A 326 -22.46 1.90 -29.74
C THR A 326 -22.37 1.50 -28.27
N ARG A 327 -21.32 1.95 -27.58
CA ARG A 327 -21.13 1.77 -26.13
C ARG A 327 -22.25 2.50 -25.37
N THR A 328 -23.26 1.76 -24.93
CA THR A 328 -24.40 2.29 -24.17
C THR A 328 -24.28 1.92 -22.69
N VAL A 329 -24.53 2.88 -21.79
CA VAL A 329 -24.62 2.60 -20.36
C VAL A 329 -25.97 1.94 -20.10
N LYS A 330 -25.96 0.71 -19.59
CA LYS A 330 -27.18 0.01 -19.14
C LYS A 330 -27.57 0.56 -17.77
N ILE A 331 -28.54 1.46 -17.73
CA ILE A 331 -29.18 1.93 -16.50
C ILE A 331 -30.47 1.12 -16.31
N ARG A 332 -30.68 0.59 -15.10
CA ARG A 332 -31.91 -0.11 -14.72
C ARG A 332 -32.49 0.58 -13.50
N CYS A 333 -33.79 0.92 -13.55
CA CYS A 333 -34.46 1.47 -12.38
C CYS A 333 -34.56 0.39 -11.30
N ALA A 334 -34.44 0.78 -10.02
CA ALA A 334 -34.60 -0.15 -8.91
C ALA A 334 -35.97 -0.85 -8.93
N SER A 335 -37.02 -0.19 -9.44
CA SER A 335 -38.36 -0.79 -9.63
C SER A 335 -38.37 -1.97 -10.59
N ASP A 336 -37.43 -2.01 -11.54
CA ASP A 336 -37.35 -3.01 -12.58
C ASP A 336 -36.40 -4.15 -12.19
N ILE A 337 -35.78 -4.05 -11.00
CA ILE A 337 -34.91 -5.07 -10.42
C ILE A 337 -35.77 -5.92 -9.49
N LYS A 338 -36.05 -7.15 -9.88
CA LYS A 338 -36.68 -8.12 -8.99
C LYS A 338 -35.69 -8.48 -7.87
N PRO A 339 -35.97 -8.16 -6.59
CA PRO A 339 -35.09 -8.55 -5.50
C PRO A 339 -34.93 -10.07 -5.47
N GLN A 340 -33.69 -10.54 -5.34
CA GLN A 340 -33.36 -11.96 -5.22
C GLN A 340 -32.70 -12.22 -3.86
N PRO A 341 -32.99 -13.35 -3.19
CA PRO A 341 -32.25 -13.75 -2.01
C PRO A 341 -30.80 -14.08 -2.37
N ILE A 342 -29.90 -13.97 -1.40
CA ILE A 342 -28.53 -14.45 -1.56
C ILE A 342 -28.57 -15.98 -1.67
N THR A 343 -27.98 -16.51 -2.73
CA THR A 343 -27.78 -17.95 -2.90
C THR A 343 -26.52 -18.38 -2.14
N TRP A 344 -26.64 -19.46 -1.36
CA TRP A 344 -25.54 -19.99 -0.56
C TRP A 344 -25.20 -21.42 -0.98
N LEU A 345 -23.91 -21.76 -0.99
CA LEU A 345 -23.48 -23.16 -0.95
C LEU A 345 -23.61 -23.68 0.48
N TRP A 346 -22.91 -23.02 1.40
CA TRP A 346 -23.00 -23.23 2.83
C TRP A 346 -23.66 -21.99 3.46
N PRO A 347 -24.92 -22.07 3.93
CA PRO A 347 -25.68 -20.93 4.44
C PRO A 347 -24.94 -20.12 5.51
N GLY A 348 -24.73 -18.82 5.28
CA GLY A 348 -24.03 -17.95 6.22
C GLY A 348 -22.49 -18.03 6.19
N TRP A 349 -21.92 -18.94 5.38
CA TRP A 349 -20.47 -19.16 5.31
C TRP A 349 -19.88 -18.97 3.92
N VAL A 350 -20.49 -19.58 2.90
CA VAL A 350 -19.97 -19.61 1.52
C VAL A 350 -21.05 -19.18 0.53
N PRO A 351 -21.11 -17.89 0.18
CA PRO A 351 -22.08 -17.35 -0.77
C PRO A 351 -21.73 -17.73 -2.22
N ALA A 352 -22.74 -18.12 -2.98
CA ALA A 352 -22.61 -18.31 -4.43
C ALA A 352 -22.47 -16.95 -5.14
N GLY A 353 -21.73 -16.94 -6.24
CA GLY A 353 -21.48 -15.76 -7.05
C GLY A 353 -20.53 -14.74 -6.43
N LYS A 354 -19.75 -15.12 -5.42
CA LYS A 354 -18.88 -14.20 -4.65
C LYS A 354 -17.57 -14.87 -4.24
N LEU A 355 -16.57 -14.03 -3.96
CA LEU A 355 -15.28 -14.42 -3.42
C LEU A 355 -15.31 -14.52 -1.88
N THR A 356 -14.82 -15.65 -1.39
CA THR A 356 -14.51 -15.94 0.02
C THR A 356 -13.00 -16.16 0.16
N ILE A 357 -12.37 -15.52 1.13
CA ILE A 357 -10.95 -15.76 1.45
C ILE A 357 -10.86 -16.71 2.63
N LEU A 358 -10.06 -17.76 2.51
CA LEU A 358 -9.71 -18.68 3.59
C LEU A 358 -8.24 -18.45 3.98
N ALA A 359 -8.02 -17.82 5.13
CA ALA A 359 -6.69 -17.42 5.59
C ALA A 359 -6.27 -18.13 6.88
N GLY A 360 -4.98 -18.34 7.08
CA GLY A 360 -4.48 -18.93 8.33
C GLY A 360 -3.00 -19.22 8.32
N ALA A 361 -2.43 -19.48 9.49
CA ALA A 361 -1.03 -19.88 9.62
C ALA A 361 -0.71 -21.14 8.78
N ALA A 362 0.57 -21.35 8.47
CA ALA A 362 1.01 -22.60 7.85
C ALA A 362 0.68 -23.79 8.78
N GLY A 363 0.38 -24.96 8.20
CA GLY A 363 0.07 -26.18 8.98
C GLY A 363 -1.34 -26.27 9.59
N THR A 364 -2.19 -25.25 9.40
CA THR A 364 -3.59 -25.28 9.85
C THR A 364 -4.48 -26.23 9.03
N GLY A 365 -4.07 -26.67 7.85
CA GLY A 365 -4.83 -27.62 7.02
C GLY A 365 -5.88 -26.99 6.10
N LYS A 366 -5.73 -25.71 5.73
CA LYS A 366 -6.65 -24.95 4.86
C LYS A 366 -7.07 -25.69 3.59
N THR A 367 -6.11 -26.25 2.85
CA THR A 367 -6.36 -27.01 1.62
C THR A 367 -7.20 -28.25 1.93
N THR A 368 -6.81 -29.06 2.91
CA THR A 368 -7.60 -30.22 3.37
C THR A 368 -9.01 -29.84 3.82
N LEU A 369 -9.15 -28.72 4.54
CA LEU A 369 -10.46 -28.17 4.93
C LEU A 369 -11.31 -27.79 3.71
N ALA A 370 -10.73 -27.10 2.73
CA ALA A 370 -11.41 -26.69 1.51
C ALA A 370 -11.84 -27.92 0.66
N LEU A 371 -11.00 -28.95 0.60
CA LEU A 371 -11.34 -30.23 -0.04
C LEU A 371 -12.46 -30.97 0.72
N GLY A 372 -12.51 -30.86 2.05
CA GLY A 372 -13.64 -31.36 2.85
C GLY A 372 -14.96 -30.66 2.50
N LEU A 373 -14.94 -29.33 2.33
CA LEU A 373 -16.12 -28.58 1.86
C LEU A 373 -16.50 -28.96 0.42
N ALA A 374 -15.51 -29.17 -0.45
CA ALA A 374 -15.74 -29.65 -1.81
C ALA A 374 -16.41 -31.04 -1.80
N ALA A 375 -15.96 -31.96 -0.95
CA ALA A 375 -16.54 -33.29 -0.81
C ALA A 375 -18.01 -33.24 -0.37
N VAL A 376 -18.35 -32.36 0.59
CA VAL A 376 -19.75 -32.14 1.01
C VAL A 376 -20.61 -31.70 -0.18
N LEU A 377 -20.10 -30.79 -1.02
CA LEU A 377 -20.83 -30.29 -2.19
C LEU A 377 -20.97 -31.33 -3.31
N THR A 378 -19.92 -32.09 -3.62
CA THR A 378 -19.96 -33.07 -4.71
C THR A 378 -20.81 -34.28 -4.33
N ALA A 379 -20.68 -34.76 -3.09
CA ALA A 379 -21.40 -35.93 -2.60
C ALA A 379 -22.84 -35.61 -2.12
N GLY A 380 -23.14 -34.36 -1.75
CA GLY A 380 -24.41 -33.95 -1.15
C GLY A 380 -24.52 -34.34 0.32
N GLY A 381 -23.45 -34.10 1.09
CA GLY A 381 -23.35 -34.45 2.51
C GLY A 381 -23.87 -33.38 3.47
N THR A 382 -23.31 -33.37 4.68
CA THR A 382 -23.64 -32.41 5.74
C THR A 382 -22.51 -31.39 5.87
N TRP A 383 -22.87 -30.11 5.94
CA TRP A 383 -21.93 -29.02 6.20
C TRP A 383 -21.37 -29.08 7.63
N PRO A 384 -20.25 -28.38 7.91
CA PRO A 384 -19.61 -28.45 9.21
C PRO A 384 -20.46 -27.99 10.40
N ASP A 385 -21.50 -27.18 10.18
CA ASP A 385 -22.48 -26.76 11.20
C ASP A 385 -23.66 -27.75 11.38
N GLY A 386 -23.62 -28.89 10.71
CA GLY A 386 -24.68 -29.89 10.75
C GLY A 386 -25.82 -29.65 9.74
N SER A 387 -25.81 -28.55 8.99
CA SER A 387 -26.83 -28.29 7.97
C SER A 387 -26.64 -29.18 6.74
N ALA A 388 -27.74 -29.66 6.16
CA ALA A 388 -27.68 -30.51 4.97
C ALA A 388 -27.33 -29.71 3.70
N CYS A 389 -26.48 -30.28 2.85
CA CYS A 389 -26.20 -29.71 1.53
C CYS A 389 -27.42 -29.87 0.62
N ARG A 390 -28.00 -28.75 0.18
CA ARG A 390 -29.29 -28.73 -0.54
C ARG A 390 -29.19 -29.13 -2.02
N ARG A 391 -27.99 -29.13 -2.59
CA ARG A 391 -27.75 -29.49 -3.99
C ARG A 391 -26.35 -30.04 -4.18
N LYS A 392 -26.21 -31.02 -5.06
CA LYS A 392 -24.89 -31.45 -5.55
C LYS A 392 -24.38 -30.46 -6.60
N GLY A 393 -23.07 -30.32 -6.72
CA GLY A 393 -22.47 -29.43 -7.71
C GLY A 393 -21.06 -29.85 -8.08
N ASN A 394 -20.63 -29.41 -9.26
CA ASN A 394 -19.26 -29.60 -9.70
C ASN A 394 -18.33 -28.63 -8.97
N VAL A 395 -17.15 -29.12 -8.61
CA VAL A 395 -16.05 -28.35 -8.01
C VAL A 395 -14.94 -28.27 -9.04
N LEU A 396 -14.40 -27.07 -9.22
CA LEU A 396 -13.22 -26.82 -10.03
C LEU A 396 -12.08 -26.38 -9.12
N ILE A 397 -10.90 -26.96 -9.30
CA ILE A 397 -9.73 -26.74 -8.45
C ILE A 397 -8.57 -26.26 -9.30
N TRP A 398 -7.98 -25.13 -8.93
CA TRP A 398 -6.71 -24.68 -9.46
C TRP A 398 -5.73 -24.55 -8.30
N SER A 399 -4.69 -25.39 -8.33
CA SER A 399 -3.61 -25.35 -7.35
C SER A 399 -2.28 -25.22 -8.05
N SER A 400 -1.43 -24.31 -7.55
CA SER A 400 -0.04 -24.20 -7.98
C SER A 400 0.94 -24.80 -6.97
N GLU A 401 0.46 -25.23 -5.80
CA GLU A 401 1.28 -25.75 -4.69
C GLU A 401 1.20 -27.28 -4.57
N ASP A 402 0.01 -27.86 -4.76
CA ASP A 402 -0.23 -29.29 -4.59
C ASP A 402 -0.57 -29.95 -5.94
N VAL A 403 -0.04 -31.16 -6.16
CA VAL A 403 -0.30 -31.96 -7.37
C VAL A 403 -1.61 -32.73 -7.23
N ALA A 404 -2.37 -32.86 -8.33
CA ALA A 404 -3.67 -33.52 -8.32
C ALA A 404 -3.56 -35.00 -7.94
N ASP A 405 -2.66 -35.73 -8.61
CA ASP A 405 -2.61 -37.20 -8.59
C ASP A 405 -2.21 -37.79 -7.24
N ASP A 406 -1.20 -37.24 -6.59
CA ASP A 406 -0.61 -37.79 -5.36
C ASP A 406 -1.10 -37.11 -4.07
N THR A 407 -1.71 -35.92 -4.20
CA THR A 407 -2.05 -35.10 -3.03
C THR A 407 -3.53 -34.74 -2.98
N LEU A 408 -4.07 -34.08 -4.01
CA LEU A 408 -5.44 -33.55 -3.94
C LEU A 408 -6.51 -34.63 -4.13
N VAL A 409 -6.35 -35.51 -5.13
CA VAL A 409 -7.29 -36.62 -5.40
C VAL A 409 -7.36 -37.59 -4.22
N PRO A 410 -6.24 -38.07 -3.63
CA PRO A 410 -6.31 -38.90 -2.44
C PRO A 410 -7.05 -38.25 -1.27
N ARG A 411 -6.84 -36.95 -1.02
CA ARG A 411 -7.56 -36.20 0.03
C ARG A 411 -9.05 -36.04 -0.27
N LEU A 412 -9.43 -35.86 -1.53
CA LEU A 412 -10.84 -35.86 -1.97
C LEU A 412 -11.51 -37.21 -1.72
N ILE A 413 -10.84 -38.32 -2.07
CA ILE A 413 -11.33 -39.68 -1.80
C ILE A 413 -11.48 -39.90 -0.29
N ALA A 414 -10.46 -39.54 0.49
CA ALA A 414 -10.49 -39.69 1.94
C ALA A 414 -11.66 -38.91 2.57
N SER A 415 -11.93 -37.70 2.05
CA SER A 415 -13.05 -36.83 2.44
C SER A 415 -14.42 -37.30 1.93
N GLY A 416 -14.48 -38.34 1.08
CA GLY A 416 -15.73 -38.90 0.56
C GLY A 416 -16.34 -38.12 -0.61
N ALA A 417 -15.51 -37.42 -1.40
CA ALA A 417 -15.98 -36.67 -2.56
C ALA A 417 -16.49 -37.58 -3.68
N ASP A 418 -17.50 -37.11 -4.42
CA ASP A 418 -17.86 -37.68 -5.73
C ASP A 418 -16.87 -37.15 -6.78
N LEU A 419 -15.86 -37.97 -7.12
CA LEU A 419 -14.78 -37.59 -8.03
C LEU A 419 -15.27 -37.23 -9.44
N SER A 420 -16.43 -37.75 -9.88
CA SER A 420 -16.99 -37.42 -11.20
C SER A 420 -17.39 -35.95 -11.33
N ARG A 421 -17.43 -35.23 -10.21
CA ARG A 421 -17.76 -33.81 -10.08
C ARG A 421 -16.58 -32.96 -9.62
N CYS A 422 -15.39 -33.55 -9.51
CA CYS A 422 -14.16 -32.84 -9.17
C CYS A 422 -13.34 -32.64 -10.45
N HIS A 423 -13.10 -31.39 -10.83
CA HIS A 423 -12.34 -31.02 -12.03
C HIS A 423 -11.13 -30.18 -11.63
N PHE A 424 -10.04 -30.32 -12.37
CA PHE A 424 -8.79 -29.58 -12.15
C PHE A 424 -8.48 -28.68 -13.34
N ILE A 425 -7.92 -27.50 -13.08
CA ILE A 425 -7.34 -26.65 -14.11
C ILE A 425 -5.87 -27.04 -14.25
N GLU A 426 -5.53 -27.73 -15.35
CA GLU A 426 -4.18 -28.24 -15.61
C GLU A 426 -3.32 -27.25 -16.43
N GLY A 427 -3.96 -26.31 -17.13
CA GLY A 427 -3.28 -25.35 -18.00
C GLY A 427 -4.18 -24.88 -19.15
N ILE A 428 -3.55 -24.24 -20.14
CA ILE A 428 -4.16 -23.88 -21.42
C ILE A 428 -3.45 -24.65 -22.53
N THR A 429 -4.21 -25.14 -23.50
CA THR A 429 -3.63 -25.67 -24.73
C THR A 429 -3.56 -24.55 -25.77
N GLU A 430 -2.34 -24.13 -26.10
CA GLU A 430 -2.07 -23.11 -27.11
C GLU A 430 -1.20 -23.71 -28.23
N ASN A 431 -1.68 -23.68 -29.48
CA ASN A 431 -1.00 -24.26 -30.64
C ASN A 431 -0.62 -25.76 -30.51
N GLY A 432 -1.33 -26.51 -29.67
CA GLY A 432 -1.05 -27.92 -29.40
C GLY A 432 -0.03 -28.16 -28.27
N GLU A 433 0.49 -27.11 -27.65
CA GLU A 433 1.36 -27.17 -26.48
C GLU A 433 0.60 -26.79 -25.20
N SER A 434 1.00 -27.38 -24.08
CA SER A 434 0.42 -27.05 -22.77
C SER A 434 1.20 -25.91 -22.13
N VAL A 435 0.52 -24.80 -21.85
CA VAL A 435 1.07 -23.65 -21.14
C VAL A 435 0.37 -23.47 -19.78
N PRO A 436 1.01 -22.85 -18.77
CA PRO A 436 0.39 -22.60 -17.47
C PRO A 436 -0.85 -21.70 -17.60
N PHE A 437 -1.87 -21.98 -16.79
CA PHE A 437 -3.06 -21.15 -16.70
C PHE A 437 -2.76 -19.84 -15.96
N ASP A 438 -3.13 -18.70 -16.56
CA ASP A 438 -3.08 -17.36 -15.98
C ASP A 438 -4.52 -16.83 -15.77
N PRO A 439 -5.02 -16.78 -14.52
CA PRO A 439 -6.36 -16.25 -14.23
C PRO A 439 -6.59 -14.79 -14.66
N ALA A 440 -5.55 -14.00 -14.92
CA ALA A 440 -5.73 -12.64 -15.41
C ALA A 440 -6.04 -12.58 -16.92
N GLN A 441 -5.70 -13.64 -17.67
CA GLN A 441 -5.81 -13.69 -19.14
C GLN A 441 -6.82 -14.74 -19.61
N ASP A 442 -6.87 -15.88 -18.94
CA ASP A 442 -7.47 -17.12 -19.46
C ASP A 442 -8.88 -17.42 -18.92
N ILE A 443 -9.46 -16.49 -18.15
CA ILE A 443 -10.84 -16.60 -17.68
C ILE A 443 -11.86 -16.75 -18.83
N PRO A 444 -11.73 -16.09 -20.00
CA PRO A 444 -12.59 -16.32 -21.16
C PRO A 444 -12.62 -17.78 -21.62
N GLU A 445 -11.47 -18.45 -21.67
CA GLU A 445 -11.30 -19.86 -21.99
C GLU A 445 -11.97 -20.72 -20.90
N LEU A 446 -11.81 -20.32 -19.63
CA LEU A 446 -12.42 -21.01 -18.50
C LEU A 446 -13.96 -21.01 -18.57
N HIS A 447 -14.59 -19.92 -19.03
CA HIS A 447 -16.04 -19.90 -19.24
C HIS A 447 -16.50 -21.02 -20.19
N ARG A 448 -15.73 -21.28 -21.26
CA ARG A 448 -16.05 -22.34 -22.24
C ARG A 448 -15.85 -23.73 -21.64
N ALA A 449 -14.74 -23.95 -20.94
CA ALA A 449 -14.45 -25.22 -20.28
C ALA A 449 -15.53 -25.58 -19.23
N VAL A 450 -15.96 -24.61 -18.43
CA VAL A 450 -17.00 -24.81 -17.42
C VAL A 450 -18.36 -25.15 -18.03
N ALA A 451 -18.71 -24.55 -19.18
CA ALA A 451 -19.94 -24.93 -19.88
C ALA A 451 -19.91 -26.40 -20.34
N ALA A 452 -18.76 -26.90 -20.80
CA ALA A 452 -18.60 -28.26 -21.28
C ALA A 452 -18.77 -29.32 -20.17
N ILE A 453 -18.39 -29.02 -18.93
CA ILE A 453 -18.56 -29.92 -17.78
C ILE A 453 -19.95 -29.81 -17.11
N GLY A 454 -20.87 -29.03 -17.68
CA GLY A 454 -22.23 -28.85 -17.14
C GLY A 454 -22.35 -27.80 -16.03
N GLY A 455 -21.41 -26.84 -15.99
CA GLY A 455 -21.35 -25.77 -15.00
C GLY A 455 -20.49 -26.10 -13.79
N VAL A 456 -20.25 -25.09 -12.95
CA VAL A 456 -19.45 -25.21 -11.72
C VAL A 456 -20.21 -24.55 -10.57
N SER A 457 -20.13 -25.15 -9.38
CA SER A 457 -20.75 -24.61 -8.16
C SER A 457 -19.74 -24.02 -7.20
N LEU A 458 -18.50 -24.53 -7.18
CA LEU A 458 -17.39 -24.03 -6.36
C LEU A 458 -16.10 -24.01 -7.17
N LEU A 459 -15.38 -22.89 -7.14
CA LEU A 459 -14.01 -22.76 -7.63
C LEU A 459 -13.07 -22.60 -6.43
N LEU A 460 -12.11 -23.50 -6.29
CA LEU A 460 -11.02 -23.43 -5.33
C LEU A 460 -9.77 -22.89 -6.02
N ILE A 461 -9.15 -21.87 -5.41
CA ILE A 461 -7.87 -21.31 -5.87
C ILE A 461 -6.87 -21.41 -4.71
N ASP A 462 -5.80 -22.18 -4.90
CA ASP A 462 -4.81 -22.45 -3.86
C ASP A 462 -3.35 -22.33 -4.36
N PRO A 463 -2.62 -21.26 -4.05
CA PRO A 463 -3.02 -20.09 -3.27
C PRO A 463 -3.61 -18.98 -4.16
N ILE A 464 -4.52 -18.17 -3.60
CA ILE A 464 -5.14 -17.02 -4.28
C ILE A 464 -4.15 -15.96 -4.74
N VAL A 465 -2.96 -15.92 -4.14
CA VAL A 465 -1.91 -14.98 -4.56
C VAL A 465 -1.36 -15.31 -5.95
N SER A 466 -1.43 -16.58 -6.38
CA SER A 466 -1.05 -16.99 -7.73
C SER A 466 -1.99 -16.42 -8.81
N ALA A 467 -3.21 -16.02 -8.43
CA ALA A 467 -4.15 -15.37 -9.34
C ALA A 467 -3.88 -13.88 -9.58
N VAL A 468 -2.83 -13.31 -8.97
CA VAL A 468 -2.51 -11.89 -9.10
C VAL A 468 -1.36 -11.68 -10.09
N ALA A 469 -1.68 -11.11 -11.25
CA ALA A 469 -0.66 -10.63 -12.19
C ALA A 469 -0.05 -9.32 -11.64
N GLY A 470 1.21 -9.39 -11.21
CA GLY A 470 1.96 -8.24 -10.68
C GLY A 470 2.33 -8.38 -9.20
N ASP A 471 2.29 -7.27 -8.45
CA ASP A 471 2.71 -7.25 -7.05
C ASP A 471 1.51 -7.47 -6.10
N MET A 472 1.50 -8.62 -5.42
CA MET A 472 0.44 -8.98 -4.48
C MET A 472 0.30 -8.04 -3.26
N HIS A 473 1.29 -7.18 -3.00
CA HIS A 473 1.22 -6.17 -1.94
C HIS A 473 0.60 -4.85 -2.42
N ARG A 474 0.43 -4.65 -3.73
CA ARG A 474 -0.18 -3.45 -4.31
C ARG A 474 -1.68 -3.65 -4.51
N ALA A 475 -2.48 -2.82 -3.82
CA ALA A 475 -3.94 -2.94 -3.83
C ALA A 475 -4.58 -2.88 -5.22
N ASN A 476 -4.01 -2.08 -6.13
CA ASN A 476 -4.56 -1.93 -7.48
C ASN A 476 -4.30 -3.17 -8.35
N ASP A 477 -3.14 -3.82 -8.20
CA ASP A 477 -2.77 -5.01 -8.96
C ASP A 477 -3.64 -6.20 -8.51
N VAL A 478 -3.84 -6.35 -7.20
CA VAL A 478 -4.77 -7.34 -6.61
C VAL A 478 -6.21 -7.11 -7.07
N ARG A 479 -6.72 -5.87 -7.02
CA ARG A 479 -8.09 -5.55 -7.47
C ARG A 479 -8.29 -5.86 -8.93
N ARG A 480 -7.35 -5.44 -9.79
CA ARG A 480 -7.46 -5.68 -11.23
C ARG A 480 -7.49 -7.17 -11.54
N SER A 481 -6.56 -7.94 -10.96
CA SER A 481 -6.42 -9.37 -11.28
C SER A 481 -7.59 -10.20 -10.74
N LEU A 482 -8.01 -9.94 -9.49
CA LEU A 482 -9.13 -10.69 -8.90
C LEU A 482 -10.51 -10.28 -9.43
N GLN A 483 -10.64 -9.14 -10.13
CA GLN A 483 -11.92 -8.74 -10.72
C GLN A 483 -12.42 -9.79 -11.72
N ALA A 484 -11.54 -10.35 -12.55
CA ALA A 484 -11.92 -11.40 -13.50
C ALA A 484 -12.47 -12.66 -12.80
N VAL A 485 -11.89 -13.02 -11.66
CA VAL A 485 -12.36 -14.13 -10.82
C VAL A 485 -13.72 -13.83 -10.18
N VAL A 486 -13.94 -12.59 -9.72
CA VAL A 486 -15.22 -12.14 -9.16
C VAL A 486 -16.32 -12.14 -10.23
N ASP A 487 -16.02 -11.63 -11.42
CA ASP A 487 -16.95 -11.59 -12.55
C ASP A 487 -17.31 -13.01 -13.00
N PHE A 488 -16.33 -13.92 -13.04
CA PHE A 488 -16.54 -15.34 -13.30
C PHE A 488 -17.48 -15.99 -12.28
N ALA A 489 -17.27 -15.70 -10.99
CA ALA A 489 -18.12 -16.20 -9.91
C ALA A 489 -19.58 -15.78 -10.14
N GLU A 490 -19.80 -14.48 -10.39
CA GLU A 490 -21.12 -13.90 -10.61
C GLU A 490 -21.81 -14.48 -11.85
N ALA A 491 -21.08 -14.60 -12.96
CA ALA A 491 -21.60 -15.14 -14.22
C ALA A 491 -22.09 -16.59 -14.11
N HIS A 492 -21.37 -17.42 -13.35
CA HIS A 492 -21.71 -18.85 -13.19
C HIS A 492 -22.53 -19.15 -11.92
N GLN A 493 -22.82 -18.13 -11.10
CA GLN A 493 -23.41 -18.32 -9.76
C GLN A 493 -22.67 -19.38 -8.95
N CYS A 494 -21.33 -19.41 -9.07
CA CYS A 494 -20.46 -20.32 -8.34
C CYS A 494 -19.77 -19.57 -7.20
N ALA A 495 -19.54 -20.24 -6.07
CA ALA A 495 -18.72 -19.63 -5.02
C ALA A 495 -17.24 -19.75 -5.39
N VAL A 496 -16.43 -18.78 -4.97
CA VAL A 496 -14.97 -18.88 -5.07
C VAL A 496 -14.39 -18.89 -3.67
N ILE A 497 -13.52 -19.85 -3.37
CA ILE A 497 -12.70 -19.86 -2.17
C ILE A 497 -11.24 -19.68 -2.59
N GLY A 498 -10.66 -18.54 -2.23
CA GLY A 498 -9.24 -18.26 -2.40
C GLY A 498 -8.48 -18.53 -1.11
N ILE A 499 -7.49 -19.41 -1.16
CA ILE A 499 -6.72 -19.84 0.01
C ILE A 499 -5.45 -18.99 0.14
N THR A 500 -5.12 -18.57 1.35
CA THR A 500 -3.92 -17.75 1.59
C THR A 500 -3.37 -17.89 3.01
N HIS A 501 -2.16 -17.41 3.23
CA HIS A 501 -1.51 -17.45 4.54
C HIS A 501 -1.77 -16.18 5.35
N PHE A 502 -1.41 -16.21 6.64
CA PHE A 502 -1.24 -14.98 7.40
C PHE A 502 0.10 -14.29 7.13
N ALA A 503 0.13 -12.97 7.23
CA ALA A 503 1.34 -12.17 7.23
C ALA A 503 2.17 -12.45 8.49
N LYS A 504 3.51 -12.41 8.35
CA LYS A 504 4.44 -12.52 9.49
C LYS A 504 4.24 -11.33 10.44
N GLY A 505 4.26 -11.58 11.75
CA GLY A 505 4.11 -10.52 12.77
C GLY A 505 2.68 -9.96 12.92
N GLY A 506 1.65 -10.75 12.58
CA GLY A 506 0.25 -10.35 12.69
C GLY A 506 -0.42 -10.65 14.05
N ALA A 507 0.28 -11.28 14.99
CA ALA A 507 -0.27 -11.60 16.31
C ALA A 507 -0.76 -10.30 17.01
N GLY A 508 -1.98 -10.31 17.56
CA GLY A 508 -2.60 -9.15 18.20
C GLY A 508 -3.36 -8.17 17.30
N LYS A 509 -3.25 -8.26 15.97
CA LYS A 509 -4.09 -7.50 15.02
C LYS A 509 -5.47 -8.14 14.84
N ALA A 510 -6.44 -7.39 14.30
CA ALA A 510 -7.73 -7.98 13.95
C ALA A 510 -7.55 -9.15 12.97
N PRO A 511 -8.29 -10.27 13.12
CA PRO A 511 -8.06 -11.48 12.31
C PRO A 511 -8.04 -11.27 10.79
N GLN A 512 -8.89 -10.37 10.29
CA GLN A 512 -8.93 -9.98 8.87
C GLN A 512 -7.68 -9.21 8.40
N ASP A 513 -7.02 -8.48 9.30
CA ASP A 513 -5.81 -7.71 8.99
C ASP A 513 -4.55 -8.60 8.99
N ARG A 514 -4.68 -9.84 9.47
CA ARG A 514 -3.61 -10.85 9.46
C ARG A 514 -3.44 -11.49 8.08
N VAL A 515 -4.38 -11.33 7.14
CA VAL A 515 -4.31 -11.89 5.79
C VAL A 515 -3.06 -11.38 5.05
N ILE A 516 -2.27 -12.28 4.47
CA ILE A 516 -1.06 -11.92 3.73
C ILE A 516 -1.39 -11.17 2.42
N GLY A 517 -0.50 -10.26 2.02
CA GLY A 517 -0.65 -9.46 0.81
C GLY A 517 -1.33 -8.12 1.04
N SER A 518 -1.93 -7.55 0.00
CA SER A 518 -2.65 -6.29 0.09
C SER A 518 -3.95 -6.40 0.88
N GLN A 519 -4.33 -5.35 1.60
CA GLN A 519 -5.67 -5.19 2.19
C GLN A 519 -6.82 -5.35 1.18
N ALA A 520 -6.52 -5.24 -0.13
CA ALA A 520 -7.45 -5.50 -1.21
C ALA A 520 -8.04 -6.92 -1.22
N PHE A 521 -7.31 -7.96 -0.80
CA PHE A 521 -7.83 -9.34 -0.72
C PHE A 521 -9.05 -9.41 0.20
N GLY A 522 -8.91 -8.91 1.43
CA GLY A 522 -10.02 -8.83 2.38
C GLY A 522 -11.11 -7.84 1.94
N ALA A 523 -10.77 -6.76 1.25
CA ALA A 523 -11.74 -5.77 0.78
C ALA A 523 -12.66 -6.28 -0.34
N LEU A 524 -12.14 -7.04 -1.30
CA LEU A 524 -12.91 -7.61 -2.41
C LEU A 524 -13.77 -8.80 -1.97
N ALA A 525 -13.25 -9.59 -1.04
CA ALA A 525 -13.96 -10.73 -0.48
C ALA A 525 -15.23 -10.30 0.26
N ARG A 526 -16.31 -11.04 0.05
CA ARG A 526 -17.55 -10.86 0.81
C ARG A 526 -17.51 -11.54 2.17
N MET A 527 -16.75 -12.62 2.25
CA MET A 527 -16.48 -13.39 3.46
C MET A 527 -14.97 -13.54 3.63
N VAL A 528 -14.47 -13.38 4.84
CA VAL A 528 -13.10 -13.78 5.22
C VAL A 528 -13.22 -14.79 6.35
N LEU A 529 -12.80 -16.01 6.06
CA LEU A 529 -12.72 -17.12 6.99
C LEU A 529 -11.27 -17.28 7.43
N VAL A 530 -11.07 -17.55 8.72
CA VAL A 530 -9.74 -17.70 9.32
C VAL A 530 -9.60 -19.03 10.02
N THR A 531 -8.44 -19.67 9.86
CA THR A 531 -8.11 -20.91 10.54
C THR A 531 -6.97 -20.75 11.52
N ALA A 532 -7.09 -21.35 12.69
CA ALA A 532 -6.01 -21.55 13.65
C ALA A 532 -5.90 -23.00 14.09
N LYS A 533 -4.73 -23.34 14.63
CA LYS A 533 -4.39 -24.65 15.17
C LYS A 533 -3.80 -24.42 16.56
N GLU A 534 -4.22 -25.23 17.51
CA GLU A 534 -3.60 -25.32 18.83
C GLU A 534 -2.14 -25.77 18.68
N GLU A 535 -1.23 -25.15 19.44
CA GLU A 535 0.22 -25.34 19.27
C GLU A 535 0.60 -26.81 19.52
N ASP A 536 0.12 -27.37 20.63
CA ASP A 536 0.36 -28.75 21.06
C ASP A 536 -0.82 -29.71 20.87
N GLY A 537 -1.93 -29.21 20.34
CA GLY A 537 -3.17 -29.96 20.17
C GLY A 537 -3.46 -30.46 18.75
N ALA A 538 -4.46 -31.34 18.67
CA ALA A 538 -5.08 -31.73 17.41
C ALA A 538 -6.20 -30.76 16.98
N ARG A 539 -6.67 -29.93 17.92
CA ARG A 539 -7.80 -29.02 17.72
C ARG A 539 -7.42 -27.90 16.74
N ARG A 540 -8.29 -27.68 15.76
CA ARG A 540 -8.24 -26.56 14.83
C ARG A 540 -9.59 -25.90 14.80
N VAL A 541 -9.60 -24.62 14.47
CA VAL A 541 -10.82 -23.84 14.38
C VAL A 541 -10.88 -23.11 13.06
N LEU A 542 -12.08 -22.99 12.52
CA LEU A 542 -12.45 -22.11 11.42
C LEU A 542 -13.39 -21.05 11.97
N ALA A 543 -13.07 -19.77 11.86
CA ALA A 543 -13.92 -18.68 12.33
C ALA A 543 -14.23 -17.67 11.23
N ARG A 544 -15.36 -16.96 11.34
CA ARG A 544 -15.69 -15.83 10.45
C ARG A 544 -14.98 -14.58 10.95
N ALA A 545 -13.97 -14.13 10.22
CA ALA A 545 -13.27 -12.87 10.54
C ALA A 545 -13.95 -11.64 9.95
N LYS A 546 -14.67 -11.82 8.84
CA LYS A 546 -15.43 -10.76 8.17
C LYS A 546 -16.61 -11.36 7.43
N SER A 547 -17.75 -10.68 7.53
CA SER A 547 -18.91 -10.94 6.68
C SER A 547 -19.60 -9.63 6.31
N ASN A 548 -19.83 -9.40 5.02
CA ASN A 548 -20.57 -8.24 4.53
C ASN A 548 -22.08 -8.50 4.36
N ILE A 549 -22.50 -9.76 4.47
CA ILE A 549 -23.81 -10.24 3.98
C ILE A 549 -24.51 -11.25 4.92
N ALA A 550 -23.93 -11.48 6.09
CA ALA A 550 -24.38 -12.36 7.17
C ALA A 550 -23.74 -11.89 8.49
N PRO A 551 -24.14 -12.40 9.67
CA PRO A 551 -23.38 -12.18 10.90
C PRO A 551 -21.91 -12.61 10.76
N ASP A 552 -21.02 -11.92 11.47
CA ASP A 552 -19.57 -12.09 11.42
C ASP A 552 -18.99 -12.75 12.68
N ASP A 553 -19.83 -13.33 13.53
CA ASP A 553 -19.48 -14.13 14.70
C ASP A 553 -19.60 -15.64 14.44
N GLY A 554 -19.00 -16.47 15.28
CA GLY A 554 -19.07 -17.92 15.26
C GLY A 554 -17.97 -18.63 14.46
N GLY A 555 -17.81 -19.91 14.79
CA GLY A 555 -16.76 -20.79 14.30
C GLY A 555 -17.19 -22.26 14.19
N VAL A 556 -16.28 -23.10 13.71
CA VAL A 556 -16.40 -24.56 13.72
C VAL A 556 -15.06 -25.18 14.12
N SER A 557 -15.09 -26.16 15.02
CA SER A 557 -13.93 -26.98 15.38
C SER A 557 -13.75 -28.11 14.39
N TYR A 558 -12.50 -28.41 14.04
CA TYR A 558 -12.15 -29.56 13.23
C TYR A 558 -10.78 -30.11 13.62
N SER A 559 -10.55 -31.37 13.26
CA SER A 559 -9.22 -31.99 13.30
C SER A 559 -8.88 -32.56 11.93
N LEU A 560 -7.62 -32.98 11.75
CA LEU A 560 -7.18 -33.67 10.55
C LEU A 560 -7.02 -35.16 10.87
N GLY A 561 -7.87 -35.99 10.28
CA GLY A 561 -7.80 -37.44 10.38
C GLY A 561 -6.99 -38.04 9.23
N MET A 562 -6.31 -39.16 9.50
CA MET A 562 -5.69 -40.00 8.46
C MET A 562 -6.66 -41.10 8.05
N LYS A 563 -6.76 -41.36 6.74
CA LYS A 563 -7.57 -42.46 6.20
C LYS A 563 -6.78 -43.16 5.11
N THR A 564 -6.70 -44.47 5.20
CA THR A 564 -6.16 -45.32 4.14
C THR A 564 -7.25 -45.53 3.08
N ILE A 565 -6.98 -45.09 1.86
CA ILE A 565 -7.86 -45.31 0.70
C ILE A 565 -7.42 -46.55 -0.09
N GLU A 566 -8.14 -46.87 -1.16
CA GLU A 566 -7.79 -48.00 -2.03
C GLU A 566 -6.36 -47.89 -2.54
N GLY A 567 -5.67 -49.04 -2.67
CA GLY A 567 -4.25 -49.08 -3.02
C GLY A 567 -3.30 -48.79 -1.84
N GLY A 568 -3.80 -48.65 -0.62
CA GLY A 568 -2.97 -48.43 0.59
C GLY A 568 -2.43 -47.01 0.73
N ILE A 569 -2.96 -46.06 -0.04
CA ILE A 569 -2.55 -44.66 0.00
C ILE A 569 -3.10 -44.03 1.28
N GLU A 570 -2.23 -43.44 2.09
CA GLU A 570 -2.63 -42.69 3.28
C GLU A 570 -2.91 -41.22 2.91
N ALA A 571 -4.11 -40.74 3.23
CA ALA A 571 -4.50 -39.37 2.93
C ALA A 571 -5.19 -38.69 4.12
N THR A 572 -4.92 -37.39 4.27
CA THR A 572 -5.55 -36.55 5.28
C THR A 572 -6.96 -36.12 4.86
N HIS A 573 -7.87 -36.00 5.82
CA HIS A 573 -9.18 -35.41 5.62
C HIS A 573 -9.59 -34.60 6.85
N ALA A 574 -10.48 -33.63 6.65
CA ALA A 574 -11.04 -32.84 7.75
C ALA A 574 -12.13 -33.64 8.47
N VAL A 575 -12.10 -33.65 9.81
CA VAL A 575 -13.12 -34.22 10.68
C VAL A 575 -13.78 -33.08 11.43
N TRP A 576 -15.08 -32.88 11.23
CA TRP A 576 -15.85 -31.79 11.86
C TRP A 576 -16.28 -32.17 13.27
N GLU A 577 -15.99 -31.32 14.25
CA GLU A 577 -16.17 -31.64 15.68
C GLU A 577 -17.33 -30.87 16.33
N GLY A 578 -17.75 -29.74 15.75
CA GLY A 578 -18.90 -28.97 16.23
C GLY A 578 -18.76 -27.47 16.01
N VAL A 579 -19.86 -26.74 16.24
CA VAL A 579 -19.90 -25.27 16.15
C VAL A 579 -19.32 -24.62 17.39
N ILE A 580 -18.76 -23.42 17.22
CA ILE A 580 -18.16 -22.59 18.26
C ILE A 580 -18.86 -21.22 18.23
N GLU A 581 -19.19 -20.68 19.41
CA GLU A 581 -19.73 -19.33 19.54
C GLU A 581 -18.62 -18.33 19.89
N GLY A 582 -18.87 -17.04 19.64
CA GLY A 582 -17.91 -15.97 19.92
C GLY A 582 -17.34 -15.31 18.68
N THR A 583 -16.63 -14.21 18.87
CA THR A 583 -15.99 -13.48 17.77
C THR A 583 -14.77 -14.24 17.26
N ALA A 584 -14.36 -14.01 16.01
CA ALA A 584 -13.13 -14.61 15.50
C ALA A 584 -11.90 -14.31 16.38
N ARG A 585 -11.85 -13.14 17.02
CA ARG A 585 -10.73 -12.77 17.90
C ARG A 585 -10.69 -13.65 19.16
N GLU A 586 -11.83 -13.89 19.78
CA GLU A 586 -11.94 -14.76 20.96
C GLU A 586 -11.60 -16.21 20.58
N ILE A 587 -12.22 -16.72 19.52
CA ILE A 587 -12.01 -18.10 19.04
C ILE A 587 -10.53 -18.35 18.67
N LEU A 588 -9.89 -17.39 17.99
CA LEU A 588 -8.45 -17.47 17.67
C LEU A 588 -7.59 -17.37 18.92
N GLY A 589 -7.91 -16.45 19.83
CA GLY A 589 -7.15 -16.24 21.06
C GLY A 589 -7.15 -17.46 21.97
N GLU A 590 -8.30 -18.12 22.13
CA GLU A 590 -8.41 -19.36 22.93
C GLU A 590 -7.55 -20.50 22.38
N VAL A 591 -7.46 -20.63 21.05
CA VAL A 591 -6.71 -21.73 20.40
C VAL A 591 -5.23 -21.41 20.28
N GLU A 592 -4.86 -20.14 20.19
CA GLU A 592 -3.47 -19.66 20.15
C GLU A 592 -2.89 -19.44 21.57
N HIS A 593 -3.61 -19.76 22.65
CA HIS A 593 -3.13 -19.65 24.03
C HIS A 593 -2.76 -21.01 24.63
N ASP A 594 -1.58 -21.04 25.25
CA ASP A 594 -0.96 -22.16 25.95
C ASP A 594 -1.42 -22.15 27.43
N GLU A 595 -1.96 -23.27 27.93
CA GLU A 595 -2.37 -23.44 29.34
C GLU A 595 -1.21 -23.27 30.35
N ASN A 596 0.04 -23.12 29.87
CA ASN A 596 1.21 -22.80 30.70
C ASN A 596 1.43 -21.31 31.00
N ALA A 597 0.50 -20.42 30.61
CA ALA A 597 0.65 -18.98 30.78
C ALA A 597 0.30 -18.43 32.18
N GLU A 598 0.15 -19.26 33.22
CA GLU A 598 -0.14 -18.79 34.58
C GLU A 598 1.08 -18.54 35.49
N ASP A 599 2.32 -18.90 35.10
CA ASP A 599 3.49 -18.77 36.00
C ASP A 599 4.58 -17.76 35.57
N ALA A 600 4.41 -17.03 34.46
CA ALA A 600 5.42 -16.10 33.94
C ALA A 600 5.12 -14.60 34.15
N SER A 601 4.02 -14.22 34.81
CA SER A 601 3.55 -12.83 34.85
C SER A 601 4.13 -11.94 35.96
N SER A 602 5.13 -12.38 36.74
CA SER A 602 5.65 -11.61 37.89
C SER A 602 7.17 -11.31 37.87
N GLY A 603 7.91 -11.66 36.81
CA GLY A 603 9.38 -11.42 36.77
C GLY A 603 9.94 -10.86 35.46
N GLY A 604 9.29 -11.08 34.31
CA GLY A 604 9.83 -10.68 33.01
C GLY A 604 9.79 -9.16 32.77
N LEU A 605 8.71 -8.51 33.18
CA LEU A 605 8.54 -7.07 33.03
C LEU A 605 9.46 -6.28 33.96
N GLU A 606 9.65 -6.75 35.19
CA GLU A 606 10.60 -6.17 36.14
C GLU A 606 12.03 -6.18 35.58
N ARG A 607 12.46 -7.32 35.02
CA ARG A 607 13.81 -7.47 34.45
C ARG A 607 14.00 -6.60 33.20
N MET A 608 13.01 -6.59 32.30
CA MET A 608 13.01 -5.73 31.12
C MET A 608 13.13 -4.24 31.47
N LEU A 609 12.39 -3.75 32.47
CA LEU A 609 12.45 -2.35 32.87
C LEU A 609 13.81 -1.97 33.47
N ILE A 610 14.47 -2.91 34.17
CA ILE A 610 15.82 -2.72 34.70
C ILE A 610 16.83 -2.65 33.56
N ASP A 611 16.80 -3.61 32.64
CA ASP A 611 17.72 -3.68 31.51
C ASP A 611 17.58 -2.44 30.60
N LEU A 612 16.33 -2.07 30.26
CA LEU A 612 16.01 -0.91 29.44
C LEU A 612 16.53 0.41 30.04
N LEU A 613 16.35 0.62 31.34
CA LEU A 613 16.87 1.84 31.97
C LEU A 613 18.39 1.78 32.13
N THR A 614 18.97 0.60 32.36
CA THR A 614 20.43 0.41 32.51
C THR A 614 21.15 0.73 31.20
N ASP A 615 20.67 0.21 30.07
CA ASP A 615 21.23 0.45 28.73
C ASP A 615 21.16 1.94 28.34
N HIS A 616 20.23 2.68 28.92
CA HIS A 616 20.06 4.11 28.72
C HIS A 616 20.66 4.97 29.86
N GLY A 617 21.68 4.45 30.55
CA GLY A 617 22.43 5.22 31.56
C GLY A 617 21.63 5.55 32.82
N GLY A 618 20.65 4.71 33.15
CA GLY A 618 19.82 4.79 34.36
C GLY A 618 18.68 5.79 34.29
N LYS A 619 18.38 6.38 33.12
CA LYS A 619 17.33 7.39 32.90
C LYS A 619 16.69 7.24 31.52
N MET A 620 15.35 7.23 31.45
CA MET A 620 14.64 7.27 30.17
C MET A 620 13.34 8.09 30.24
N PRO A 621 12.95 8.80 29.17
CA PRO A 621 11.64 9.45 29.09
C PRO A 621 10.48 8.45 29.23
N ALA A 622 9.50 8.74 30.08
CA ALA A 622 8.36 7.86 30.35
C ALA A 622 7.54 7.56 29.07
N LYS A 623 7.59 8.45 28.08
CA LYS A 623 6.96 8.23 26.76
C LYS A 623 7.66 7.14 25.95
N ILE A 624 8.98 7.04 26.05
CA ILE A 624 9.77 6.00 25.39
C ILE A 624 9.61 4.68 26.15
N VAL A 625 9.70 4.70 27.49
CA VAL A 625 9.40 3.51 28.31
C VAL A 625 8.01 2.95 27.99
N LYS A 626 7.00 3.81 27.80
CA LYS A 626 5.66 3.38 27.41
C LYS A 626 5.60 2.75 26.02
N ALA A 627 6.41 3.23 25.08
CA ALA A 627 6.50 2.65 23.75
C ALA A 627 7.14 1.26 23.82
N GLU A 628 8.30 1.13 24.48
CA GLU A 628 9.02 -0.13 24.65
C GLU A 628 8.20 -1.19 25.41
N VAL A 629 7.49 -0.80 26.48
CA VAL A 629 6.57 -1.69 27.23
C VAL A 629 5.42 -2.16 26.33
N SER A 630 4.90 -1.29 25.48
CA SER A 630 3.83 -1.62 24.53
C SER A 630 4.32 -2.52 23.41
N ASP A 631 5.54 -2.28 22.90
CA ASP A 631 6.18 -3.07 21.86
C ASP A 631 6.56 -4.47 22.38
N ALA A 632 6.85 -4.58 23.68
CA ALA A 632 7.04 -5.83 24.41
C ALA A 632 5.74 -6.57 24.76
N GLY A 633 4.56 -6.02 24.45
CA GLY A 633 3.28 -6.67 24.71
C GLY A 633 2.75 -6.54 26.14
N TYR A 634 3.34 -5.69 26.98
CA TYR A 634 2.89 -5.45 28.36
C TYR A 634 1.94 -4.25 28.46
N SER A 635 0.98 -4.30 29.39
CA SER A 635 0.09 -3.16 29.63
C SER A 635 0.79 -2.04 30.40
N TRP A 636 0.38 -0.80 30.14
CA TRP A 636 0.92 0.35 30.90
C TRP A 636 0.60 0.26 32.40
N THR A 637 -0.51 -0.37 32.77
CA THR A 637 -0.87 -0.63 34.17
C THR A 637 0.11 -1.62 34.82
N ALA A 638 0.47 -2.70 34.12
CA ALA A 638 1.47 -3.67 34.58
C ALA A 638 2.84 -3.02 34.79
N ALA A 639 3.26 -2.13 33.87
CA ALA A 639 4.53 -1.41 34.01
C ALA A 639 4.55 -0.45 35.20
N ASN A 640 3.43 0.22 35.53
CA ASN A 640 3.37 1.07 36.73
C ASN A 640 3.40 0.24 38.02
N ASN A 641 2.78 -0.94 38.04
CA ASN A 641 2.85 -1.87 39.18
C ASN A 641 4.28 -2.41 39.36
N ALA A 642 4.92 -2.85 38.28
CA ALA A 642 6.31 -3.31 38.27
C ALA A 642 7.26 -2.18 38.73
N LYS A 643 7.12 -0.97 38.18
CA LYS A 643 7.86 0.24 38.58
C LYS A 643 7.82 0.47 40.10
N SER A 644 6.63 0.41 40.71
CA SER A 644 6.49 0.55 42.17
C SER A 644 7.16 -0.58 42.95
N LYS A 645 7.13 -1.81 42.41
CA LYS A 645 7.72 -3.01 43.03
C LYS A 645 9.25 -3.03 43.00
N ILE A 646 9.88 -2.51 41.94
CA ILE A 646 11.35 -2.45 41.79
C ILE A 646 11.96 -1.08 42.10
N GLY A 647 11.17 -0.12 42.59
CA GLY A 647 11.66 1.16 43.09
C GLY A 647 12.08 2.17 42.02
N ILE A 648 11.61 2.05 40.78
CA ILE A 648 11.90 3.04 39.71
C ILE A 648 11.23 4.38 40.06
N GLU A 649 12.04 5.44 40.13
CA GLU A 649 11.55 6.78 40.43
C GLU A 649 11.01 7.47 39.17
N SER A 650 9.95 8.27 39.30
CA SER A 650 9.50 9.15 38.21
C SER A 650 9.56 10.61 38.62
N ALA A 651 10.27 11.43 37.84
CA ALA A 651 10.43 12.86 38.09
C ALA A 651 10.49 13.68 36.79
N LYS A 652 10.13 14.96 36.88
CA LYS A 652 10.41 15.96 35.84
C LYS A 652 11.83 16.50 36.00
N GLU A 653 12.46 16.91 34.89
CA GLU A 653 13.82 17.48 34.94
C GLU A 653 13.89 18.75 35.81
N PRO A 654 14.92 18.90 36.66
CA PRO A 654 15.11 20.10 37.46
C PRO A 654 15.27 21.34 36.57
N GLY A 655 14.42 22.35 36.77
CA GLY A 655 14.53 23.65 36.08
C GLY A 655 13.69 23.83 34.82
N SER A 656 12.99 22.80 34.33
CA SER A 656 12.13 22.91 33.15
C SER A 656 10.64 22.98 33.52
N LYS A 657 9.98 24.12 33.24
CA LYS A 657 8.51 24.26 33.38
C LYS A 657 7.74 23.51 32.28
N THR A 658 8.43 22.99 31.26
CA THR A 658 7.87 22.28 30.08
C THR A 658 8.45 20.88 29.87
N GLY A 659 9.30 20.38 30.79
CA GLY A 659 9.99 19.09 30.67
C GLY A 659 9.06 17.89 30.86
N GLY A 660 9.22 16.88 30.00
CA GLY A 660 8.51 15.60 30.10
C GLY A 660 8.91 14.79 31.35
N TRP A 661 8.06 13.84 31.74
CA TRP A 661 8.34 12.91 32.84
C TRP A 661 9.40 11.88 32.41
N ASN A 662 10.40 11.65 33.26
CA ASN A 662 11.40 10.60 33.09
C ASN A 662 11.26 9.55 34.20
N TRP A 663 11.67 8.33 33.88
CA TRP A 663 11.86 7.23 34.82
C TRP A 663 13.36 7.06 35.08
N TYR A 664 13.71 6.79 36.35
CA TYR A 664 15.08 6.66 36.84
C TYR A 664 15.21 5.35 37.60
N LEU A 665 16.31 4.62 37.40
CA LEU A 665 16.67 3.53 38.30
C LEU A 665 16.84 4.06 39.73
N PRO A 666 16.62 3.21 40.76
CA PRO A 666 16.87 3.60 42.14
C PRO A 666 18.27 4.20 42.31
N GLY A 667 18.35 5.42 42.87
CA GLY A 667 19.63 6.07 43.16
C GLY A 667 20.34 6.78 41.98
N THR A 668 19.82 6.73 40.75
CA THR A 668 20.45 7.41 39.59
C THR A 668 19.99 8.86 39.41
N ARG A 669 19.07 9.33 40.26
CA ARG A 669 18.58 10.70 40.27
C ARG A 669 19.50 11.62 41.09
N ILE A 670 20.20 12.53 40.42
CA ILE A 670 21.01 13.56 41.10
C ILE A 670 20.07 14.55 41.83
N GLN A 671 20.11 14.57 43.15
CA GLN A 671 19.45 15.61 43.97
C GLN A 671 20.34 16.86 44.04
N LYS A 672 19.72 18.05 44.01
CA LYS A 672 20.44 19.32 44.28
C LYS A 672 21.01 19.30 45.72
N PRO A 673 22.21 19.87 45.97
CA PRO A 673 22.67 20.08 47.34
C PRO A 673 21.69 20.98 48.09
N LEU A 674 21.29 20.55 49.29
CA LEU A 674 20.56 21.38 50.24
C LEU A 674 21.41 22.62 50.57
N GLN A 675 20.86 23.81 50.32
CA GLN A 675 21.39 25.05 50.88
C GLN A 675 21.32 24.93 52.40
N GLN A 676 22.48 24.87 53.06
CA GLN A 676 22.58 25.03 54.50
C GLN A 676 22.10 26.42 54.88
N SER A 677 21.02 26.48 55.66
CA SER A 677 20.69 27.65 56.48
C SER A 677 21.48 27.57 57.78
N GLU A 678 22.28 28.60 58.06
CA GLU A 678 22.92 28.86 59.35
C GLU A 678 21.84 29.06 60.44
N GLU A 679 21.99 28.40 61.59
CA GLU A 679 22.10 29.04 62.92
C GLU A 679 22.16 27.99 64.06
N SER A 680 23.34 27.97 64.71
CA SER A 680 23.58 28.06 66.17
C SER A 680 22.89 27.13 67.18
N ALA A 681 23.68 26.29 67.88
CA ALA A 681 23.75 26.23 69.35
C ALA A 681 24.79 25.22 69.92
N HIS A 682 25.73 25.76 70.72
CA HIS A 682 26.31 25.24 71.97
C HIS A 682 27.07 23.88 72.08
N ILE A 683 28.41 23.99 72.14
CA ILE A 683 29.35 23.77 73.30
C ILE A 683 29.37 22.42 74.08
N SER A 684 30.60 21.89 74.22
CA SER A 684 31.20 20.97 75.24
C SER A 684 30.87 19.47 75.16
N THR A 685 31.77 18.49 75.38
CA THR A 685 33.19 18.38 75.84
C THR A 685 33.63 16.91 75.68
N ASP A 686 34.95 16.68 75.73
CA ASP A 686 35.66 15.44 76.13
C ASP A 686 35.69 14.23 75.18
N SER A 687 36.75 13.41 75.13
CA SER A 687 38.17 13.46 75.55
C SER A 687 38.81 12.13 75.10
N SER A 688 40.15 12.11 75.05
CA SER A 688 41.04 10.92 75.03
C SER A 688 41.10 10.10 73.73
N ASP A 689 42.24 9.59 73.26
CA ASP A 689 43.65 9.80 73.58
C ASP A 689 44.48 9.20 72.43
N SER A 690 45.63 9.83 72.16
CA SER A 690 46.98 9.32 71.80
C SER A 690 47.17 7.86 71.31
N SER A 691 48.10 7.46 70.44
CA SER A 691 49.38 7.98 69.92
C SER A 691 49.99 6.93 68.96
N GLY A 692 51.04 7.28 68.19
CA GLY A 692 51.98 6.31 67.58
C GLY A 692 52.12 6.39 66.04
N PHE A 693 52.84 7.36 65.48
CA PHE A 693 54.28 7.36 65.13
C PHE A 693 54.75 6.39 64.03
N LEU A 694 55.07 6.99 62.87
CA LEU A 694 56.25 6.83 61.99
C LEU A 694 56.76 5.42 61.62
N SER A 695 56.78 5.09 60.33
CA SER A 695 57.95 5.29 59.42
C SER A 695 58.01 4.27 58.27
N THR A 696 58.27 4.81 57.08
CA THR A 696 59.14 4.32 55.98
C THR A 696 59.39 2.81 55.80
N VAL A 697 59.22 2.31 54.57
CA VAL A 697 60.32 2.06 53.60
C VAL A 697 59.70 1.61 52.27
N SER A 698 60.36 2.03 51.21
CA SER A 698 60.05 1.84 49.80
C SER A 698 60.49 0.48 49.22
N THR A 699 59.92 0.20 48.05
CA THR A 699 60.53 -0.37 46.82
C THR A 699 60.48 -1.88 46.54
N ILE A 700 60.24 -2.13 45.24
CA ILE A 700 60.73 -3.24 44.37
C ILE A 700 59.93 -4.55 44.46
N GLU A 701 59.50 -5.22 43.39
CA GLU A 701 59.40 -5.01 41.92
C GLU A 701 58.95 -6.38 41.33
N VAL A 702 58.40 -6.38 40.08
CA VAL A 702 58.74 -7.35 38.99
C VAL A 702 58.25 -8.80 39.23
N THR A 703 57.26 -9.36 38.53
CA THR A 703 57.09 -9.75 37.10
C THR A 703 56.38 -11.14 37.14
N ILE A 704 55.76 -11.74 36.11
CA ILE A 704 55.70 -11.55 34.64
C ILE A 704 54.22 -11.61 34.25
#